data_AF-A0A534YZ35-F1
#
_entry.id   AF-A0A534YZ35-F1
#
_cell.length_a   1.000
_cell.length_b   1.000
_cell.length_c   1.000
_cell.angle_alpha   90.00
_cell.angle_beta   90.00
_cell.angle_gamma   90.00
#
_symmetry.space_group_name_H-M   'P 1'
#
loop_
_entity.id
_entity.type
_entity.pdbx_description
1 polymer ?
#
loop_
_entity_poly.entity_id
_entity_poly.type
_entity_poly.pdbx_seq_one_letter_code
_entity_poly.pdbx_strand_id
1 'polypeptide(L)'
;MAERLLLRCRDIPDLRRLDVYLAHGGYEATRKALTTCSPEQLVDMVKASNLRGRGGAGFPTGLKWSFLPKQTAKPVYLAVNADESEPGTFKDRVIIEQDPHQLLEGIIISAYAIRCHTAYVYIRGEFALGAERLEAAIAEARGGGLLGRNILGTGFDLDVWVHRGAGAYICGEETGLIESLEGKRGYPRIKPPFPATHGLFGCPTIVNNVETLACVPHIVLRGADWFRSIGPEKSPGPKLFCVSGHVVRPGTYELPMGTPLREIIYTHAGGIPGDRKLKAVIPGGASMPVFTADEIDVPMDMDSVQKAGSFLGSAGIMVMDETVCMVWTCLVIERFFHHESCGQCTPCREGTGWLEKVLRRLEYGEGTATAADVALLLNIAANMTGTTICALADAAAMPARAFVTKFRAEFEQHAVLGRCPLRRAAMPTLEIDGQRIEVPDGLTVIQAAERLGIEIPHYCWHPGLSIAGNCRMCLVEIEKNPKLQIACNTRVADGMVVHTTSEKTKAAQRAVLEFLLINHPIDCPVCDQAGECKLQEYYMDYDRQRSRFPLPAKVRKKKAIPIGPLVMLDQERCILCARCTRFLDEVTHTSELAIYERGDHCEIELAPGKVLDNPYSGNVVDICPVGALTSRDFRFRARVWYLERAESVCGACANGCNIEIYHREGRIFRFQPRQNVAVNQYWMCDAGRLSYRDLQGAGRLTHPLVRGEDEFVPSTWASAIGQVAGRLGDLAREHGPGAVGIVVSAHAPNEEVFLLRRLAAALGARVAAVSWSPPGAFHDDFLVKADKNPNTAGLRLQGLAPDGALDDLLGAASAGRLQALVLHRTDPTTWRDAAAVRPALERVPCLVVLDTDRREASEYADVVLPIATYAECDGTFTNHAGRVQRFHAAVQPPGEVRPGWFVLGELVSRLTGGRPYESAEATFAALAEECAPFGGLGYGPLGSEGQSAARAGT
;
A
#
# COMPACT_ATOMS: atom_id res chain seq x y z
N MET A 1 -19.04 -27.65 -38.24
CA MET A 1 -20.30 -28.34 -37.89
C MET A 1 -21.43 -27.54 -38.53
N ALA A 2 -22.34 -28.18 -39.29
CA ALA A 2 -23.45 -27.46 -39.94
C ALA A 2 -24.66 -27.22 -39.01
N GLU A 3 -24.76 -28.00 -37.93
CA GLU A 3 -25.81 -27.94 -36.91
C GLU A 3 -25.21 -27.58 -35.54
N ARG A 4 -25.86 -26.68 -34.78
CA ARG A 4 -25.53 -26.39 -33.36
C ARG A 4 -26.33 -27.31 -32.46
N LEU A 5 -25.68 -27.91 -31.46
CA LEU A 5 -26.25 -28.89 -30.54
C LEU A 5 -26.49 -28.28 -29.15
N LEU A 6 -25.46 -27.64 -28.60
CA LEU A 6 -25.49 -27.05 -27.25
C LEU A 6 -25.99 -25.60 -27.29
N LEU A 7 -25.79 -24.89 -28.41
CA LEU A 7 -26.23 -23.51 -28.63
C LEU A 7 -27.41 -23.41 -29.62
N ARG A 8 -28.32 -24.39 -29.60
CA ARG A 8 -29.54 -24.40 -30.43
C ARG A 8 -30.40 -23.15 -30.26
N CYS A 9 -30.37 -22.55 -29.07
CA CYS A 9 -31.08 -21.31 -28.77
C CYS A 9 -30.66 -20.11 -29.63
N ARG A 10 -29.53 -20.18 -30.35
CA ARG A 10 -29.11 -19.16 -31.32
C ARG A 10 -29.86 -19.24 -32.64
N ASP A 11 -30.34 -20.44 -32.99
CA ASP A 11 -31.08 -20.70 -34.23
C ASP A 11 -32.59 -20.75 -33.99
N ILE A 12 -33.01 -21.10 -32.77
CA ILE A 12 -34.40 -21.26 -32.38
C ILE A 12 -34.76 -20.22 -31.29
N PRO A 13 -35.52 -19.17 -31.62
CA PRO A 13 -35.98 -18.17 -30.66
C PRO A 13 -36.82 -18.79 -29.54
N ASP A 14 -36.68 -18.25 -28.32
CA ASP A 14 -37.47 -18.65 -27.14
C ASP A 14 -37.41 -20.16 -26.78
N LEU A 15 -36.35 -20.87 -27.18
CA LEU A 15 -36.13 -22.29 -26.88
C LEU A 15 -36.16 -22.63 -25.37
N ARG A 16 -36.05 -21.61 -24.50
CA ARG A 16 -36.23 -21.72 -23.06
C ARG A 16 -37.64 -22.10 -22.59
N ARG A 17 -38.66 -21.94 -23.43
CA ARG A 17 -40.05 -22.29 -23.10
C ARG A 17 -40.32 -23.76 -23.44
N LEU A 18 -41.05 -24.46 -22.57
CA LEU A 18 -41.34 -25.88 -22.76
C LEU A 18 -42.04 -26.18 -24.09
N ASP A 19 -43.04 -25.39 -24.50
CA ASP A 19 -43.79 -25.64 -25.73
C ASP A 19 -42.91 -25.54 -26.99
N VAL A 20 -42.01 -24.55 -27.01
CA VAL A 20 -41.02 -24.39 -28.08
C VAL A 20 -40.01 -25.54 -28.05
N TYR A 21 -39.48 -25.88 -26.87
CA TYR A 21 -38.53 -26.98 -26.73
C TYR A 21 -39.11 -28.30 -27.24
N LEU A 22 -40.37 -28.62 -26.88
CA LEU A 22 -41.09 -29.81 -27.37
C LEU A 22 -41.31 -29.81 -28.88
N ALA A 23 -41.70 -28.67 -29.47
CA ALA A 23 -41.90 -28.54 -30.92
C ALA A 23 -40.63 -28.84 -31.73
N HIS A 24 -39.46 -28.72 -31.10
CA HIS A 24 -38.16 -29.00 -31.69
C HIS A 24 -37.50 -30.29 -31.14
N GLY A 25 -38.30 -31.29 -30.77
CA GLY A 25 -37.81 -32.63 -30.37
C GLY A 25 -37.31 -32.71 -28.93
N GLY A 26 -37.67 -31.76 -28.07
CA GLY A 26 -37.32 -31.78 -26.66
C GLY A 26 -37.92 -32.97 -25.90
N TYR A 27 -37.20 -33.50 -24.92
CA TYR A 27 -37.59 -34.66 -24.09
C TYR A 27 -37.72 -36.00 -24.84
N GLU A 28 -37.39 -36.07 -26.13
CA GLU A 28 -37.31 -37.34 -26.86
C GLU A 28 -36.19 -38.24 -26.31
N ALA A 29 -35.07 -37.65 -25.87
CA ALA A 29 -33.98 -38.41 -25.29
C ALA A 29 -34.39 -38.97 -23.92
N THR A 30 -35.06 -38.15 -23.10
CA THR A 30 -35.65 -38.61 -21.83
C THR A 30 -36.63 -39.75 -22.06
N ARG A 31 -37.54 -39.64 -23.03
CA ARG A 31 -38.50 -40.70 -23.37
C ARG A 31 -37.78 -41.98 -23.75
N LYS A 32 -36.80 -41.92 -24.65
CA LYS A 32 -35.99 -43.07 -25.06
C LYS A 32 -35.26 -43.69 -23.86
N ALA A 33 -34.56 -42.87 -23.06
CA ALA A 33 -33.81 -43.32 -21.90
C ALA A 33 -34.68 -44.06 -20.88
N LEU A 34 -35.84 -43.50 -20.51
CA LEU A 34 -36.68 -44.05 -19.45
C LEU A 34 -37.54 -45.25 -19.89
N THR A 35 -37.81 -45.41 -21.19
CA THR A 35 -38.72 -46.47 -21.70
C THR A 35 -38.00 -47.61 -22.41
N THR A 36 -36.80 -47.37 -22.95
CA THR A 36 -36.10 -48.36 -23.80
C THR A 36 -34.72 -48.74 -23.30
N CYS A 37 -34.15 -48.04 -22.32
CA CYS A 37 -32.81 -48.29 -21.80
C CYS A 37 -32.86 -48.65 -20.31
N SER A 38 -32.03 -49.59 -19.87
CA SER A 38 -31.74 -49.77 -18.44
C SER A 38 -30.73 -48.71 -17.96
N PRO A 39 -30.66 -48.45 -16.63
CA PRO A 39 -29.63 -47.57 -16.07
C PRO A 39 -28.20 -47.98 -16.46
N GLU A 40 -27.90 -49.29 -16.44
CA GLU A 40 -26.58 -49.83 -16.83
C GLU A 40 -26.26 -49.55 -18.29
N GLN A 41 -27.23 -49.73 -19.20
CA GLN A 41 -27.04 -49.45 -20.62
C GLN A 41 -26.74 -47.96 -20.87
N LEU A 42 -27.33 -47.05 -20.10
CA LEU A 42 -27.02 -45.62 -20.20
C LEU A 42 -25.62 -45.28 -19.69
N VAL A 43 -25.20 -45.88 -18.57
CA VAL A 43 -23.83 -45.73 -18.06
C VAL A 43 -22.82 -46.21 -19.10
N ASP A 44 -23.04 -47.40 -19.67
CA ASP A 44 -22.16 -47.98 -20.68
C ASP A 44 -22.17 -47.18 -21.99
N MET A 45 -23.32 -46.64 -22.40
CA MET A 45 -23.44 -45.79 -23.58
C MET A 45 -22.64 -44.48 -23.42
N VAL A 46 -22.76 -43.80 -22.27
CA VAL A 46 -21.97 -42.59 -21.99
C VAL A 46 -20.50 -42.92 -21.83
N LYS A 47 -20.15 -44.08 -21.25
CA LYS A 47 -18.76 -44.55 -21.18
C LYS A 47 -18.19 -44.82 -22.58
N ALA A 48 -18.94 -45.47 -23.46
CA ALA A 48 -18.55 -45.75 -24.84
C ALA A 48 -18.44 -44.48 -25.70
N SER A 49 -19.20 -43.43 -25.38
CA SER A 49 -19.08 -42.12 -26.05
C SER A 49 -17.75 -41.41 -25.75
N ASN A 50 -17.03 -41.83 -24.70
CA ASN A 50 -15.83 -41.17 -24.19
C ASN A 50 -16.04 -39.67 -23.86
N LEU A 51 -17.24 -39.30 -23.41
CA LEU A 51 -17.52 -37.95 -22.90
C LEU A 51 -16.65 -37.64 -21.68
N ARG A 52 -15.72 -36.70 -21.85
CA ARG A 52 -14.93 -36.12 -20.75
C ARG A 52 -15.62 -34.89 -20.18
N GLY A 53 -15.53 -34.70 -18.86
CA GLY A 53 -16.16 -33.58 -18.16
C GLY A 53 -15.73 -32.22 -18.73
N ARG A 54 -16.70 -31.34 -19.00
CA ARG A 54 -16.53 -30.05 -19.69
C ARG A 54 -16.28 -28.85 -18.77
N GLY A 55 -16.18 -29.10 -17.46
CA GLY A 55 -16.01 -28.07 -16.44
C GLY A 55 -14.57 -27.83 -15.97
N GLY A 56 -13.55 -28.40 -16.62
CA GLY A 56 -12.15 -28.20 -16.21
C GLY A 56 -11.30 -29.46 -16.27
N ALA A 57 -11.48 -30.36 -15.29
CA ALA A 57 -10.58 -31.49 -15.05
C ALA A 57 -10.63 -32.61 -16.11
N GLY A 58 -11.63 -32.62 -17.01
CA GLY A 58 -11.70 -33.61 -18.09
C GLY A 58 -11.84 -35.07 -17.64
N PHE A 59 -12.38 -35.35 -16.44
CA PHE A 59 -12.56 -36.73 -16.01
C PHE A 59 -13.66 -37.44 -16.84
N PRO A 60 -13.49 -38.72 -17.27
CA PRO A 60 -14.49 -39.41 -18.07
C PRO A 60 -15.84 -39.59 -17.34
N THR A 61 -16.92 -39.06 -17.91
CA THR A 61 -18.24 -38.97 -17.27
C THR A 61 -18.84 -40.34 -16.96
N GLY A 62 -18.89 -41.25 -17.94
CA GLY A 62 -19.44 -42.59 -17.72
C GLY A 62 -18.63 -43.43 -16.72
N LEU A 63 -17.31 -43.23 -16.66
CA LEU A 63 -16.47 -43.85 -15.63
C LEU A 63 -16.81 -43.28 -14.24
N LYS A 64 -17.00 -41.96 -14.13
CA LYS A 64 -17.38 -41.30 -12.87
C LYS A 64 -18.67 -41.88 -12.30
N TRP A 65 -19.67 -42.12 -13.15
CA TRP A 65 -20.94 -42.73 -12.75
C TRP A 65 -20.77 -44.14 -12.19
N SER A 66 -19.81 -44.91 -12.72
CA SER A 66 -19.54 -46.28 -12.27
C SER A 66 -18.88 -46.40 -10.89
N PHE A 67 -18.43 -45.28 -10.29
CA PHE A 67 -17.84 -45.27 -8.95
C PHE A 67 -18.87 -45.30 -7.82
N LEU A 68 -20.15 -45.14 -8.14
CA LEU A 68 -21.21 -45.31 -7.16
C LEU A 68 -21.29 -46.77 -6.70
N PRO A 69 -21.55 -47.03 -5.41
CA PRO A 69 -21.78 -48.38 -4.92
C PRO A 69 -23.01 -48.98 -5.60
N LYS A 70 -22.88 -50.20 -6.14
CA LYS A 70 -23.98 -50.91 -6.84
C LYS A 70 -25.22 -51.12 -5.96
N GLN A 71 -25.02 -51.22 -4.64
CA GLN A 71 -26.07 -51.31 -3.64
C GLN A 71 -25.73 -50.38 -2.48
N THR A 72 -26.69 -49.55 -2.08
CA THR A 72 -26.56 -48.62 -0.95
C THR A 72 -27.92 -48.47 -0.27
N ALA A 73 -27.92 -48.46 1.06
CA ALA A 73 -29.10 -48.11 1.86
C ALA A 73 -29.30 -46.58 1.98
N LYS A 74 -28.25 -45.79 1.65
CA LYS A 74 -28.30 -44.33 1.62
C LYS A 74 -28.86 -43.84 0.28
N PRO A 75 -29.56 -42.69 0.26
CA PRO A 75 -29.95 -42.05 -0.99
C PRO A 75 -28.73 -41.69 -1.85
N VAL A 76 -28.92 -41.63 -3.16
CA VAL A 76 -27.90 -41.15 -4.12
C VAL A 76 -28.31 -39.77 -4.60
N TYR A 77 -27.36 -38.84 -4.65
CA TYR A 77 -27.60 -37.46 -5.13
C TYR A 77 -26.83 -37.16 -6.42
N LEU A 78 -27.44 -36.31 -7.25
CA LEU A 78 -26.77 -35.64 -8.37
C LEU A 78 -26.62 -34.16 -8.02
N ALA A 79 -25.38 -33.68 -7.97
CA ALA A 79 -25.09 -32.26 -7.84
C ALA A 79 -24.61 -31.72 -9.19
N VAL A 80 -25.36 -30.77 -9.75
CA VAL A 80 -25.02 -30.08 -10.98
C VAL A 80 -24.20 -28.84 -10.63
N ASN A 81 -22.96 -28.81 -11.08
CA ASN A 81 -22.08 -27.67 -10.89
C ASN A 81 -22.33 -26.63 -11.98
N ALA A 82 -23.08 -25.58 -11.60
CA ALA A 82 -23.35 -24.37 -12.37
C ALA A 82 -22.64 -23.14 -11.76
N ASP A 83 -21.56 -23.36 -11.01
CA ASP A 83 -20.70 -22.30 -10.49
C ASP A 83 -19.64 -21.90 -11.54
N GLU A 84 -20.09 -21.14 -12.53
CA GLU A 84 -19.23 -20.61 -13.59
C GLU A 84 -18.48 -19.36 -13.11
N SER A 85 -17.41 -19.59 -12.35
CA SER A 85 -16.63 -18.51 -11.70
C SER A 85 -15.22 -18.33 -12.25
N GLU A 86 -14.75 -19.21 -13.14
CA GLU A 86 -13.44 -19.09 -13.79
C GLU A 86 -13.39 -17.89 -14.75
N PRO A 87 -12.49 -16.90 -14.55
CA PRO A 87 -12.36 -15.76 -15.44
C PRO A 87 -12.14 -16.18 -16.91
N GLY A 88 -12.87 -15.52 -17.81
CA GLY A 88 -12.89 -15.86 -19.24
C GLY A 88 -13.88 -16.96 -19.62
N THR A 89 -14.64 -17.52 -18.67
CA THR A 89 -15.65 -18.57 -18.92
C THR A 89 -17.07 -18.00 -18.82
N PHE A 90 -17.90 -18.22 -19.84
CA PHE A 90 -19.28 -17.72 -19.93
C PHE A 90 -20.15 -18.57 -20.89
N LYS A 91 -20.05 -19.90 -20.75
CA LYS A 91 -20.70 -20.91 -21.58
C LYS A 91 -21.94 -21.52 -20.91
N ASP A 92 -21.84 -21.87 -19.64
CA ASP A 92 -22.89 -22.56 -18.90
C ASP A 92 -24.07 -21.62 -18.66
N ARG A 93 -23.77 -20.33 -18.43
CA ARG A 93 -24.78 -19.27 -18.36
C ARG A 93 -25.71 -19.25 -19.58
N VAL A 94 -25.16 -19.44 -20.78
CA VAL A 94 -25.97 -19.40 -22.02
C VAL A 94 -26.97 -20.54 -22.04
N ILE A 95 -26.55 -21.75 -21.66
CA ILE A 95 -27.45 -22.92 -21.57
C ILE A 95 -28.52 -22.67 -20.51
N ILE A 96 -28.14 -22.28 -19.30
CA ILE A 96 -29.09 -22.05 -18.20
C ILE A 96 -30.12 -20.98 -18.54
N GLU A 97 -29.68 -19.87 -19.15
CA GLU A 97 -30.55 -18.73 -19.42
C GLU A 97 -31.38 -18.91 -20.70
N GLN A 98 -30.91 -19.63 -21.71
CA GLN A 98 -31.55 -19.66 -23.04
C GLN A 98 -32.06 -21.03 -23.47
N ASP A 99 -31.57 -22.11 -22.86
CA ASP A 99 -32.02 -23.49 -23.11
C ASP A 99 -31.98 -24.35 -21.83
N PRO A 100 -32.67 -23.93 -20.75
CA PRO A 100 -32.70 -24.65 -19.48
C PRO A 100 -33.30 -26.06 -19.61
N HIS A 101 -34.22 -26.31 -20.54
CA HIS A 101 -34.82 -27.63 -20.74
C HIS A 101 -33.82 -28.66 -21.26
N GLN A 102 -32.85 -28.27 -22.10
CA GLN A 102 -31.76 -29.17 -22.50
C GLN A 102 -30.93 -29.63 -21.30
N LEU A 103 -30.64 -28.74 -20.34
CA LEU A 103 -29.99 -29.11 -19.10
C LEU A 103 -30.87 -30.05 -18.26
N LEU A 104 -32.17 -29.75 -18.11
CA LEU A 104 -33.10 -30.60 -17.36
C LEU A 104 -33.21 -32.01 -17.94
N GLU A 105 -33.22 -32.13 -19.28
CA GLU A 105 -33.23 -33.41 -19.97
C GLU A 105 -31.98 -34.24 -19.63
N GLY A 106 -30.81 -33.59 -19.66
CA GLY A 106 -29.55 -34.18 -19.23
C GLY A 106 -29.54 -34.61 -17.76
N ILE A 107 -30.15 -33.82 -16.87
CA ILE A 107 -30.32 -34.12 -15.44
C ILE A 107 -31.19 -35.36 -15.25
N ILE A 108 -32.34 -35.44 -15.92
CA ILE A 108 -33.26 -36.58 -15.79
C ILE A 108 -32.59 -37.89 -16.23
N ILE A 109 -31.95 -37.89 -17.40
CA ILE A 109 -31.27 -39.07 -17.94
C ILE A 109 -30.13 -39.50 -17.02
N SER A 110 -29.33 -38.56 -16.57
CA SER A 110 -28.18 -38.85 -15.70
C SER A 110 -28.63 -39.35 -14.33
N ALA A 111 -29.67 -38.75 -13.75
CA ALA A 111 -30.26 -39.19 -12.49
C ALA A 111 -30.82 -40.62 -12.60
N TYR A 112 -31.51 -40.95 -13.69
CA TYR A 112 -31.99 -42.31 -13.94
C TYR A 112 -30.83 -43.31 -14.08
N ALA A 113 -29.79 -42.96 -14.85
CA ALA A 113 -28.61 -43.81 -15.03
C ALA A 113 -27.90 -44.14 -13.71
N ILE A 114 -27.88 -43.20 -12.76
CA ILE A 114 -27.25 -43.38 -11.44
C ILE A 114 -28.24 -43.76 -10.33
N ARG A 115 -29.52 -44.03 -10.67
CA ARG A 115 -30.59 -44.39 -9.71
C ARG A 115 -30.79 -43.34 -8.61
N CYS A 116 -30.72 -42.07 -8.98
CA CYS A 116 -30.91 -40.91 -8.12
C CYS A 116 -32.33 -40.36 -8.26
N HIS A 117 -32.97 -40.03 -7.14
CA HIS A 117 -34.32 -39.45 -7.09
C HIS A 117 -34.33 -37.97 -6.66
N THR A 118 -33.15 -37.38 -6.43
CA THR A 118 -33.02 -35.96 -6.02
C THR A 118 -31.75 -35.35 -6.59
N ALA A 119 -31.92 -34.35 -7.45
CA ALA A 119 -30.83 -33.57 -8.01
C ALA A 119 -30.84 -32.14 -7.46
N TYR A 120 -29.65 -31.59 -7.22
CA TYR A 120 -29.44 -30.20 -6.85
C TYR A 120 -28.65 -29.50 -7.92
N VAL A 121 -29.12 -28.36 -8.41
CA VAL A 121 -28.37 -27.45 -9.26
C VAL A 121 -27.77 -26.37 -8.39
N TYR A 122 -26.46 -26.44 -8.16
CA TYR A 122 -25.72 -25.41 -7.44
C TYR A 122 -25.32 -24.32 -8.42
N ILE A 123 -26.01 -23.18 -8.35
CA ILE A 123 -25.80 -22.04 -9.25
C ILE A 123 -25.16 -20.89 -8.47
N ARG A 124 -24.19 -20.21 -9.09
CA ARG A 124 -23.54 -19.06 -8.47
C ARG A 124 -24.53 -17.93 -8.16
N GLY A 125 -24.27 -17.21 -7.08
CA GLY A 125 -25.19 -16.21 -6.53
C GLY A 125 -25.54 -15.09 -7.50
N GLU A 126 -24.59 -14.67 -8.33
CA GLU A 126 -24.74 -13.57 -9.30
C GLU A 126 -25.64 -13.93 -10.49
N PHE A 127 -25.89 -15.22 -10.75
CA PHE A 127 -26.75 -15.67 -11.84
C PHE A 127 -28.24 -15.65 -11.44
N ALA A 128 -28.71 -14.52 -10.90
CA ALA A 128 -30.09 -14.35 -10.46
C ALA A 128 -31.10 -14.66 -11.57
N LEU A 129 -30.86 -14.14 -12.78
CA LEU A 129 -31.69 -14.41 -13.97
C LEU A 129 -31.65 -15.89 -14.37
N GLY A 130 -30.48 -16.51 -14.32
CA GLY A 130 -30.34 -17.94 -14.62
C GLY A 130 -31.12 -18.80 -13.63
N ALA A 131 -31.08 -18.48 -12.34
CA ALA A 131 -31.83 -19.19 -11.30
C ALA A 131 -33.34 -19.05 -11.51
N GLU A 132 -33.84 -17.83 -11.79
CA GLU A 132 -35.25 -17.58 -12.09
C GLU A 132 -35.73 -18.39 -13.30
N ARG A 133 -34.97 -18.39 -14.40
CA ARG A 133 -35.33 -19.13 -15.61
C ARG A 133 -35.28 -20.64 -15.42
N LEU A 134 -34.32 -21.13 -14.64
CA LEU A 134 -34.22 -22.56 -14.36
C LEU A 134 -35.37 -23.03 -13.46
N GLU A 135 -35.74 -22.26 -12.44
CA GLU A 135 -36.92 -22.56 -11.61
C GLU A 135 -38.22 -22.54 -12.43
N ALA A 136 -38.36 -21.58 -13.36
CA ALA A 136 -39.50 -21.56 -14.29
C ALA A 136 -39.54 -22.82 -15.17
N ALA A 137 -38.40 -23.22 -15.77
CA ALA A 137 -38.33 -24.43 -16.59
C ALA A 137 -38.60 -25.71 -15.77
N ILE A 138 -38.17 -25.76 -14.50
CA ILE A 138 -38.49 -26.85 -13.56
C ILE A 138 -40.00 -26.90 -13.30
N ALA A 139 -40.65 -25.75 -13.09
CA ALA A 139 -42.09 -25.67 -12.88
C ALA A 139 -42.87 -26.11 -14.14
N GLU A 140 -42.44 -25.67 -15.32
CA GLU A 140 -43.02 -26.09 -16.61
C GLU A 140 -42.88 -27.61 -16.80
N ALA A 141 -41.69 -28.17 -16.58
CA ALA A 141 -41.45 -29.61 -16.70
C ALA A 141 -42.28 -30.43 -15.70
N ARG A 142 -42.45 -29.95 -14.46
CA ARG A 142 -43.36 -30.57 -13.47
C ARG A 142 -44.81 -30.53 -13.93
N GLY A 143 -45.28 -29.37 -14.41
CA GLY A 143 -46.64 -29.19 -14.94
C GLY A 143 -46.94 -30.08 -16.16
N GLY A 144 -45.91 -30.36 -16.98
CA GLY A 144 -45.98 -31.25 -18.14
C GLY A 144 -45.82 -32.75 -17.84
N GLY A 145 -45.64 -33.16 -16.57
CA GLY A 145 -45.41 -34.57 -16.21
C GLY A 145 -44.04 -35.13 -16.67
N LEU A 146 -43.08 -34.24 -16.95
CA LEU A 146 -41.72 -34.54 -17.38
C LEU A 146 -40.73 -34.54 -16.21
N LEU A 147 -41.16 -34.06 -15.03
CA LEU A 147 -40.42 -34.03 -13.79
C LEU A 147 -41.38 -34.24 -12.60
N GLY A 148 -40.89 -34.73 -11.46
CA GLY A 148 -41.71 -35.05 -10.29
C GLY A 148 -41.99 -36.55 -10.18
N ARG A 149 -43.24 -36.95 -9.91
CA ARG A 149 -43.60 -38.36 -9.70
C ARG A 149 -44.00 -39.05 -11.01
N ASN A 150 -43.58 -40.30 -11.14
CA ASN A 150 -43.92 -41.23 -12.21
C ASN A 150 -43.72 -40.60 -13.61
N ILE A 151 -42.52 -40.08 -13.85
CA ILE A 151 -42.17 -39.35 -15.07
C ILE A 151 -42.48 -40.21 -16.29
N LEU A 152 -43.29 -39.69 -17.21
CA LEU A 152 -43.76 -40.40 -18.41
C LEU A 152 -44.44 -41.77 -18.15
N GLY A 153 -44.91 -42.03 -16.93
CA GLY A 153 -45.55 -43.29 -16.56
C GLY A 153 -44.59 -44.48 -16.34
N THR A 154 -43.29 -44.24 -16.18
CA THR A 154 -42.26 -45.30 -16.12
C THR A 154 -41.98 -45.84 -14.71
N GLY A 155 -42.57 -45.24 -13.68
CA GLY A 155 -42.31 -45.53 -12.27
C GLY A 155 -41.06 -44.85 -11.70
N PHE A 156 -40.39 -43.99 -12.47
CA PHE A 156 -39.24 -43.21 -12.00
C PHE A 156 -39.67 -41.82 -11.50
N ASP A 157 -39.21 -41.46 -10.31
CA ASP A 157 -39.44 -40.16 -9.67
C ASP A 157 -38.15 -39.34 -9.65
N LEU A 158 -38.24 -38.02 -9.86
CA LEU A 158 -37.10 -37.12 -9.69
C LEU A 158 -37.53 -35.72 -9.26
N ASP A 159 -36.95 -35.26 -8.15
CA ASP A 159 -37.00 -33.88 -7.71
C ASP A 159 -35.72 -33.13 -8.07
N VAL A 160 -35.87 -31.91 -8.60
CA VAL A 160 -34.76 -30.99 -8.89
C VAL A 160 -34.93 -29.72 -8.07
N TRP A 161 -33.84 -29.29 -7.44
CA TRP A 161 -33.78 -28.11 -6.60
C TRP A 161 -32.69 -27.16 -7.07
N VAL A 162 -32.96 -25.87 -7.16
CA VAL A 162 -31.93 -24.85 -7.42
C VAL A 162 -31.42 -24.31 -6.09
N HIS A 163 -30.12 -24.42 -5.86
CA HIS A 163 -29.44 -23.85 -4.71
C HIS A 163 -28.51 -22.73 -5.16
N ARG A 164 -28.77 -21.51 -4.70
CA ARG A 164 -27.96 -20.33 -5.03
C ARG A 164 -26.80 -20.19 -4.04
N GLY A 165 -25.58 -20.34 -4.52
CA GLY A 165 -24.35 -20.11 -3.74
C GLY A 165 -24.10 -18.64 -3.43
N ALA A 166 -23.10 -18.36 -2.60
CA ALA A 166 -22.69 -16.99 -2.22
C ALA A 166 -21.72 -16.33 -3.23
N GLY A 167 -21.30 -17.04 -4.28
CA GLY A 167 -20.49 -16.48 -5.38
C GLY A 167 -18.96 -16.65 -5.28
N ALA A 168 -18.46 -17.47 -4.35
CA ALA A 168 -17.02 -17.72 -4.20
C ALA A 168 -16.51 -18.74 -5.23
N TYR A 169 -15.41 -18.45 -5.92
CA TYR A 169 -14.79 -19.32 -6.95
C TYR A 169 -14.46 -20.72 -6.42
N ILE A 170 -14.04 -20.83 -5.15
CA ILE A 170 -13.72 -22.12 -4.54
C ILE A 170 -14.92 -23.08 -4.49
N CYS A 171 -16.15 -22.56 -4.51
CA CYS A 171 -17.36 -23.36 -4.57
C CYS A 171 -17.60 -24.00 -5.95
N GLY A 172 -16.77 -23.68 -6.95
CA GLY A 172 -16.68 -24.43 -8.20
C GLY A 172 -15.90 -25.75 -8.06
N GLU A 173 -15.11 -25.94 -6.98
CA GLU A 173 -14.46 -27.22 -6.68
C GLU A 173 -15.50 -28.25 -6.20
N GLU A 174 -15.31 -29.52 -6.56
CA GLU A 174 -16.27 -30.61 -6.31
C GLU A 174 -16.75 -30.72 -4.85
N THR A 175 -15.83 -30.67 -3.88
CA THR A 175 -16.18 -30.79 -2.45
C THR A 175 -16.46 -29.45 -1.79
N GLY A 176 -15.84 -28.36 -2.25
CA GLY A 176 -16.19 -26.99 -1.84
C GLY A 176 -17.65 -26.66 -2.18
N LEU A 177 -18.12 -27.09 -3.36
CA LEU A 177 -19.52 -27.02 -3.79
C LEU A 177 -20.44 -27.74 -2.81
N ILE A 178 -20.11 -28.98 -2.48
CA ILE A 178 -20.91 -29.81 -1.57
C ILE A 178 -21.00 -29.16 -0.19
N GLU A 179 -19.89 -28.67 0.36
CA GLU A 179 -19.88 -27.97 1.65
C GLU A 179 -20.76 -26.72 1.63
N SER A 180 -20.66 -25.91 0.57
CA SER A 180 -21.53 -24.73 0.45
C SER A 180 -23.00 -25.11 0.31
N LEU A 181 -23.32 -26.18 -0.42
CA LEU A 181 -24.69 -26.66 -0.58
C LEU A 181 -25.28 -27.17 0.75
N GLU A 182 -24.44 -27.75 1.61
CA GLU A 182 -24.79 -28.14 2.99
C GLU A 182 -24.91 -26.94 3.96
N GLY A 183 -24.73 -25.71 3.48
CA GLY A 183 -24.79 -24.50 4.29
C GLY A 183 -23.52 -24.23 5.12
N LYS A 184 -22.42 -24.92 4.82
CA LYS A 184 -21.12 -24.73 5.47
C LYS A 184 -20.25 -23.78 4.67
N ARG A 185 -19.10 -23.39 5.23
CA ARG A 185 -18.07 -22.67 4.46
C ARG A 185 -17.58 -23.59 3.35
N GLY A 186 -17.36 -23.06 2.15
CA GLY A 186 -16.85 -23.81 0.97
C GLY A 186 -15.39 -24.24 1.11
N TYR A 187 -15.05 -24.94 2.19
CA TYR A 187 -13.73 -25.48 2.48
C TYR A 187 -13.64 -26.88 1.86
N PRO A 188 -12.81 -27.09 0.83
CA PRO A 188 -12.66 -28.40 0.22
C PRO A 188 -12.35 -29.50 1.24
N ARG A 189 -12.90 -30.69 1.00
CA ARG A 189 -12.69 -31.86 1.86
C ARG A 189 -11.39 -32.56 1.47
N ILE A 190 -10.67 -33.08 2.47
CA ILE A 190 -9.55 -33.99 2.23
C ILE A 190 -10.09 -35.30 1.65
N LYS A 191 -9.52 -35.73 0.51
CA LYS A 191 -9.87 -36.98 -0.17
C LYS A 191 -8.73 -38.00 0.07
N PRO A 192 -9.01 -39.29 0.38
CA PRO A 192 -10.32 -39.93 0.60
C PRO A 192 -10.97 -39.60 1.96
N PRO A 193 -12.31 -39.79 2.13
CA PRO A 193 -13.25 -40.44 1.20
C PRO A 193 -13.69 -39.55 0.02
N PHE A 194 -13.97 -40.17 -1.13
CA PHE A 194 -14.42 -39.47 -2.34
C PHE A 194 -15.95 -39.25 -2.35
N PRO A 195 -16.46 -38.19 -3.01
CA PRO A 195 -17.90 -37.87 -3.08
C PRO A 195 -18.79 -39.01 -3.59
N ALA A 196 -18.28 -39.85 -4.49
CA ALA A 196 -19.01 -41.03 -4.98
C ALA A 196 -19.38 -42.04 -3.88
N THR A 197 -18.76 -41.95 -2.69
CA THR A 197 -19.13 -42.74 -1.50
C THR A 197 -19.66 -41.87 -0.36
N HIS A 198 -19.06 -40.70 -0.14
CA HIS A 198 -19.36 -39.78 0.96
C HIS A 198 -19.39 -38.33 0.48
N GLY A 199 -20.42 -38.00 -0.30
CA GLY A 199 -20.65 -36.66 -0.84
C GLY A 199 -21.64 -35.87 0.00
N LEU A 200 -22.68 -35.37 -0.66
CA LEU A 200 -23.71 -34.53 -0.08
C LEU A 200 -24.47 -35.26 1.04
N PHE A 201 -24.54 -34.63 2.22
CA PHE A 201 -25.12 -35.19 3.44
C PHE A 201 -24.51 -36.55 3.83
N GLY A 202 -23.23 -36.77 3.49
CA GLY A 202 -22.53 -38.03 3.75
C GLY A 202 -23.04 -39.21 2.90
N CYS A 203 -23.76 -38.93 1.81
CA CYS A 203 -24.35 -39.91 0.91
C CYS A 203 -23.62 -39.96 -0.45
N PRO A 204 -23.65 -41.11 -1.17
CA PRO A 204 -23.07 -41.22 -2.51
C PRO A 204 -23.56 -40.11 -3.44
N THR A 205 -22.63 -39.36 -4.03
CA THR A 205 -22.96 -38.19 -4.86
C THR A 205 -22.10 -38.12 -6.11
N ILE A 206 -22.74 -37.85 -7.25
CA ILE A 206 -22.06 -37.49 -8.49
C ILE A 206 -22.15 -35.99 -8.69
N VAL A 207 -21.00 -35.35 -8.96
CA VAL A 207 -20.93 -33.95 -9.35
C VAL A 207 -20.60 -33.84 -10.84
N ASN A 208 -21.47 -33.24 -11.66
CA ASN A 208 -21.20 -33.00 -13.08
C ASN A 208 -21.53 -31.55 -13.47
N ASN A 209 -20.77 -31.00 -14.43
CA ASN A 209 -20.95 -29.64 -14.92
C ASN A 209 -22.10 -29.55 -15.95
N VAL A 210 -22.71 -28.36 -16.07
CA VAL A 210 -23.82 -28.03 -16.98
C VAL A 210 -23.58 -28.50 -18.42
N GLU A 211 -22.50 -28.04 -19.08
CA GLU A 211 -22.19 -28.44 -20.47
C GLU A 211 -21.98 -29.96 -20.62
N THR A 212 -21.53 -30.63 -19.57
CA THR A 212 -21.36 -32.10 -19.58
C THR A 212 -22.72 -32.79 -19.65
N LEU A 213 -23.68 -32.36 -18.82
CA LEU A 213 -25.02 -32.94 -18.80
C LEU A 213 -25.82 -32.59 -20.06
N ALA A 214 -25.63 -31.38 -20.61
CA ALA A 214 -26.25 -30.97 -21.88
C ALA A 214 -25.80 -31.83 -23.08
N CYS A 215 -24.63 -32.47 -23.02
CA CYS A 215 -24.21 -33.44 -24.05
C CYS A 215 -25.00 -34.77 -23.99
N VAL A 216 -25.53 -35.15 -22.82
CA VAL A 216 -26.09 -36.49 -22.58
C VAL A 216 -27.33 -36.80 -23.43
N PRO A 217 -28.33 -35.89 -23.57
CA PRO A 217 -29.50 -36.12 -24.43
C PRO A 217 -29.11 -36.47 -25.88
N HIS A 218 -28.11 -35.76 -26.42
CA HIS A 218 -27.63 -35.99 -27.79
C HIS A 218 -26.97 -37.36 -27.96
N ILE A 219 -26.19 -37.81 -26.96
CA ILE A 219 -25.59 -39.15 -26.94
C ILE A 219 -26.68 -40.23 -26.92
N VAL A 220 -27.72 -40.04 -26.10
CA VAL A 220 -28.82 -41.01 -26.00
C VAL A 220 -29.60 -41.11 -27.31
N LEU A 221 -29.88 -39.99 -27.97
CA LEU A 221 -30.64 -39.98 -29.22
C LEU A 221 -29.82 -40.58 -30.37
N ARG A 222 -28.58 -40.13 -30.55
CA ARG A 222 -27.77 -40.38 -31.76
C ARG A 222 -26.73 -41.49 -31.59
N GLY A 223 -26.45 -41.92 -30.36
CA GLY A 223 -25.54 -43.01 -30.03
C GLY A 223 -24.09 -42.58 -29.77
N ALA A 224 -23.33 -43.49 -29.15
CA ALA A 224 -21.93 -43.26 -28.78
C ALA A 224 -20.98 -43.07 -29.98
N ASP A 225 -21.19 -43.83 -31.06
CA ASP A 225 -20.39 -43.73 -32.29
C ASP A 225 -20.55 -42.36 -32.96
N TRP A 226 -21.77 -41.83 -32.98
CA TRP A 226 -22.03 -40.48 -33.48
C TRP A 226 -21.26 -39.44 -32.68
N PHE A 227 -21.30 -39.52 -31.34
CA PHE A 227 -20.57 -38.56 -30.51
C PHE A 227 -19.05 -38.64 -30.75
N ARG A 228 -18.52 -39.86 -30.88
CA ARG A 228 -17.12 -40.15 -31.21
C ARG A 228 -16.68 -39.64 -32.58
N SER A 229 -17.60 -39.47 -33.53
CA SER A 229 -17.28 -38.94 -34.86
C SER A 229 -16.96 -37.44 -34.87
N ILE A 230 -17.21 -36.73 -33.75
CA ILE A 230 -16.98 -35.30 -33.62
C ILE A 230 -15.64 -35.06 -32.92
N GLY A 231 -14.63 -34.56 -33.61
CA GLY A 231 -13.34 -34.24 -33.00
C GLY A 231 -12.45 -35.48 -32.73
N PRO A 232 -11.46 -35.39 -31.82
CA PRO A 232 -10.46 -36.42 -31.62
C PRO A 232 -10.97 -37.62 -30.81
N GLU A 233 -10.44 -38.81 -31.11
CA GLU A 233 -10.83 -40.08 -30.47
C GLU A 233 -10.76 -40.08 -28.94
N LYS A 234 -9.74 -39.42 -28.36
CA LYS A 234 -9.51 -39.40 -26.92
C LYS A 234 -10.37 -38.41 -26.14
N SER A 235 -10.98 -37.45 -26.82
CA SER A 235 -11.86 -36.45 -26.22
C SER A 235 -12.89 -35.96 -27.24
N PRO A 236 -13.80 -36.82 -27.70
CA PRO A 236 -14.71 -36.48 -28.78
C PRO A 236 -15.84 -35.54 -28.33
N GLY A 237 -16.68 -35.11 -29.26
CA GLY A 237 -17.89 -34.31 -29.05
C GLY A 237 -17.72 -32.81 -29.29
N PRO A 238 -18.84 -32.06 -29.30
CA PRO A 238 -18.82 -30.60 -29.33
C PRO A 238 -18.17 -30.03 -28.06
N LYS A 239 -17.62 -28.82 -28.17
CA LYS A 239 -17.14 -28.01 -27.05
C LYS A 239 -17.56 -26.55 -27.24
N LEU A 240 -17.95 -25.93 -26.13
CA LEU A 240 -18.15 -24.48 -26.05
C LEU A 240 -16.82 -23.79 -25.71
N PHE A 241 -16.31 -22.99 -26.64
CA PHE A 241 -15.12 -22.16 -26.49
C PHE A 241 -15.55 -20.72 -26.19
N CYS A 242 -15.16 -20.18 -25.04
CA CYS A 242 -15.45 -18.79 -24.66
C CYS A 242 -14.26 -17.93 -25.10
N VAL A 243 -14.44 -17.07 -26.10
CA VAL A 243 -13.35 -16.23 -26.61
C VAL A 243 -13.57 -14.79 -26.16
N SER A 244 -12.56 -14.21 -25.51
CA SER A 244 -12.57 -12.85 -24.98
C SER A 244 -11.20 -12.17 -25.14
N GLY A 245 -11.09 -10.90 -24.74
CA GLY A 245 -9.89 -10.10 -24.93
C GLY A 245 -9.85 -9.41 -26.30
N HIS A 246 -8.66 -9.28 -26.87
CA HIS A 246 -8.40 -8.53 -28.10
C HIS A 246 -8.74 -9.36 -29.35
N VAL A 247 -10.03 -9.61 -29.57
CA VAL A 247 -10.59 -10.21 -30.79
C VAL A 247 -11.72 -9.36 -31.34
N VAL A 248 -11.95 -9.39 -32.66
CA VAL A 248 -13.02 -8.59 -33.31
C VAL A 248 -14.42 -9.05 -32.88
N ARG A 249 -14.61 -10.36 -32.66
CA ARG A 249 -15.89 -10.97 -32.29
C ARG A 249 -15.72 -11.83 -31.04
N PRO A 250 -15.70 -11.24 -29.82
CA PRO A 250 -15.74 -12.03 -28.61
C PRO A 250 -17.08 -12.74 -28.48
N GLY A 251 -17.10 -13.92 -27.85
CA GLY A 251 -18.32 -14.69 -27.66
C GLY A 251 -18.07 -16.18 -27.43
N THR A 252 -19.15 -16.91 -27.19
CA THR A 252 -19.14 -18.37 -27.04
C THR A 252 -19.30 -19.03 -28.41
N TYR A 253 -18.44 -19.98 -28.75
CA TYR A 253 -18.45 -20.70 -30.02
C TYR A 253 -18.61 -22.19 -29.76
N GLU A 254 -19.58 -22.82 -30.44
CA GLU A 254 -19.71 -24.27 -30.45
C GLU A 254 -18.94 -24.85 -31.64
N LEU A 255 -17.89 -25.60 -31.36
CA LEU A 255 -17.00 -26.18 -32.36
C LEU A 255 -16.67 -27.64 -31.99
N PRO A 256 -16.26 -28.47 -32.95
CA PRO A 256 -15.71 -29.79 -32.63
C PRO A 256 -14.52 -29.65 -31.67
N MET A 257 -14.44 -30.53 -30.66
CA MET A 257 -13.22 -30.63 -29.86
C MET A 257 -12.00 -30.85 -30.78
N GLY A 258 -10.85 -30.28 -30.42
CA GLY A 258 -9.63 -30.36 -31.24
C GLY A 258 -9.53 -29.33 -32.37
N THR A 259 -10.51 -28.43 -32.54
CA THR A 259 -10.40 -27.30 -33.47
C THR A 259 -9.12 -26.49 -33.14
N PRO A 260 -8.24 -26.18 -34.11
CA PRO A 260 -6.99 -25.47 -33.85
C PRO A 260 -7.22 -24.09 -33.19
N LEU A 261 -6.42 -23.74 -32.17
CA LEU A 261 -6.56 -22.46 -31.47
C LEU A 261 -6.43 -21.26 -32.41
N ARG A 262 -5.50 -21.32 -33.37
CA ARG A 262 -5.37 -20.29 -34.43
C ARG A 262 -6.66 -20.11 -35.22
N GLU A 263 -7.34 -21.20 -35.59
CA GLU A 263 -8.61 -21.14 -36.33
C GLU A 263 -9.72 -20.48 -35.48
N ILE A 264 -9.78 -20.82 -34.20
CA ILE A 264 -10.75 -20.21 -33.27
C ILE A 264 -10.54 -18.68 -33.20
N ILE A 265 -9.29 -18.23 -33.08
CA ILE A 265 -8.97 -16.80 -32.95
C ILE A 265 -9.19 -16.05 -34.27
N TYR A 266 -8.60 -16.51 -35.37
CA TYR A 266 -8.56 -15.74 -36.62
C TYR A 266 -9.78 -15.97 -37.51
N THR A 267 -10.33 -17.19 -37.56
CA THR A 267 -11.47 -17.50 -38.41
C THR A 267 -12.78 -17.21 -37.69
N HIS A 268 -12.97 -17.77 -36.49
CA HIS A 268 -14.24 -17.64 -35.76
C HIS A 268 -14.36 -16.28 -35.06
N ALA A 269 -13.38 -15.91 -34.22
CA ALA A 269 -13.39 -14.66 -33.49
C ALA A 269 -12.93 -13.43 -34.31
N GLY A 270 -12.55 -13.62 -35.57
CA GLY A 270 -12.28 -12.52 -36.52
C GLY A 270 -10.92 -11.86 -36.38
N GLY A 271 -9.96 -12.50 -35.69
CA GLY A 271 -8.59 -12.01 -35.57
C GLY A 271 -8.43 -10.87 -34.56
N ILE A 272 -7.23 -10.28 -34.56
CA ILE A 272 -6.86 -9.20 -33.63
C ILE A 272 -7.35 -7.85 -34.18
N PRO A 273 -8.04 -7.01 -33.39
CA PRO A 273 -8.52 -5.71 -33.85
C PRO A 273 -7.40 -4.80 -34.37
N GLY A 274 -7.67 -4.14 -35.50
CA GLY A 274 -6.76 -3.14 -36.08
C GLY A 274 -5.44 -3.72 -36.60
N ASP A 275 -5.44 -4.98 -37.03
CA ASP A 275 -4.27 -5.70 -37.57
C ASP A 275 -3.03 -5.70 -36.65
N ARG A 276 -3.25 -5.52 -35.34
CA ARG A 276 -2.20 -5.58 -34.33
C ARG A 276 -1.65 -7.01 -34.18
N LYS A 277 -0.45 -7.10 -33.62
CA LYS A 277 0.17 -8.41 -33.38
C LYS A 277 -0.41 -9.08 -32.15
N LEU A 278 -0.65 -10.38 -32.27
CA LEU A 278 -0.90 -11.25 -31.12
C LEU A 278 0.36 -11.30 -30.25
N LYS A 279 0.19 -11.20 -28.94
CA LYS A 279 1.27 -11.31 -27.96
C LYS A 279 1.15 -12.59 -27.13
N ALA A 280 -0.03 -12.84 -26.58
CA ALA A 280 -0.26 -13.93 -25.66
C ALA A 280 -1.70 -14.45 -25.71
N VAL A 281 -1.90 -15.72 -25.37
CA VAL A 281 -3.23 -16.35 -25.25
C VAL A 281 -3.28 -17.22 -24.02
N ILE A 282 -4.26 -17.04 -23.14
CA ILE A 282 -4.59 -18.04 -22.13
C ILE A 282 -5.63 -18.98 -22.76
N PRO A 283 -5.33 -20.28 -22.93
CA PRO A 283 -6.17 -21.16 -23.74
C PRO A 283 -7.40 -21.74 -22.99
N GLY A 284 -7.37 -21.78 -21.66
CA GLY A 284 -8.30 -22.64 -20.88
C GLY A 284 -8.91 -22.04 -19.61
N GLY A 285 -8.86 -20.72 -19.43
CA GLY A 285 -9.24 -20.01 -18.19
C GLY A 285 -8.01 -19.44 -17.47
N ALA A 286 -8.21 -18.43 -16.61
CA ALA A 286 -7.12 -17.72 -15.92
C ALA A 286 -6.23 -18.62 -15.06
N SER A 287 -6.75 -19.77 -14.62
CA SER A 287 -6.00 -20.81 -13.90
C SER A 287 -4.98 -21.58 -14.75
N MET A 288 -4.91 -21.33 -16.06
CA MET A 288 -4.08 -22.09 -17.00
C MET A 288 -2.83 -21.33 -17.45
N PRO A 289 -1.68 -22.01 -17.66
CA PRO A 289 -0.49 -21.42 -18.23
C PRO A 289 -0.76 -20.67 -19.54
N VAL A 290 -0.22 -19.45 -19.66
CA VAL A 290 -0.31 -18.62 -20.85
C VAL A 290 0.55 -19.18 -22.00
N PHE A 291 0.08 -19.05 -23.24
CA PHE A 291 0.82 -19.27 -24.48
C PHE A 291 1.36 -17.95 -25.04
N THR A 292 2.55 -18.00 -25.64
CA THR A 292 3.05 -16.95 -26.55
C THR A 292 2.36 -17.06 -27.91
N ALA A 293 2.54 -16.04 -28.75
CA ALA A 293 1.98 -16.03 -30.10
C ALA A 293 2.42 -17.22 -30.97
N ASP A 294 3.61 -17.78 -30.73
CA ASP A 294 4.17 -18.89 -31.50
C ASP A 294 3.67 -20.27 -31.03
N GLU A 295 3.01 -20.34 -29.87
CA GLU A 295 2.53 -21.59 -29.27
C GLU A 295 1.05 -21.90 -29.62
N ILE A 296 0.39 -21.06 -30.42
CA ILE A 296 -1.06 -21.20 -30.69
C ILE A 296 -1.42 -22.23 -31.76
N ASP A 297 -0.43 -22.85 -32.41
CA ASP A 297 -0.65 -23.90 -33.40
C ASP A 297 -0.89 -25.26 -32.73
N VAL A 298 -1.91 -25.28 -31.86
CA VAL A 298 -2.28 -26.43 -31.05
C VAL A 298 -3.77 -26.78 -31.28
N PRO A 299 -4.09 -28.07 -31.52
CA PRO A 299 -5.46 -28.56 -31.46
C PRO A 299 -6.05 -28.34 -30.07
N MET A 300 -7.22 -27.70 -29.97
CA MET A 300 -7.85 -27.41 -28.68
C MET A 300 -8.60 -28.63 -28.14
N ASP A 301 -7.84 -29.63 -27.70
CA ASP A 301 -8.30 -30.79 -26.95
C ASP A 301 -7.45 -31.01 -25.69
N MET A 302 -7.98 -31.80 -24.74
CA MET A 302 -7.39 -31.99 -23.42
C MET A 302 -5.93 -32.46 -23.48
N ASP A 303 -5.60 -33.38 -24.39
CA ASP A 303 -4.30 -34.03 -24.43
C ASP A 303 -3.28 -33.19 -25.22
N SER A 304 -3.72 -32.56 -26.31
CA SER A 304 -2.86 -31.69 -27.14
C SER A 304 -2.44 -30.42 -26.41
N VAL A 305 -3.36 -29.75 -25.71
CA VAL A 305 -3.04 -28.54 -24.93
C VAL A 305 -2.13 -28.88 -23.74
N GLN A 306 -2.34 -30.05 -23.10
CA GLN A 306 -1.45 -30.56 -22.06
C GLN A 306 -0.02 -30.79 -22.56
N LYS A 307 0.13 -31.40 -23.73
CA LYS A 307 1.44 -31.59 -24.36
C LYS A 307 2.13 -30.28 -24.72
N ALA A 308 1.36 -29.25 -25.05
CA ALA A 308 1.86 -27.89 -25.30
C ALA A 308 2.20 -27.12 -24.01
N GLY A 309 2.01 -27.71 -22.82
CA GLY A 309 2.42 -27.10 -21.55
C GLY A 309 1.39 -26.19 -20.89
N SER A 310 0.12 -26.28 -21.30
CA SER A 310 -1.02 -25.64 -20.63
C SER A 310 -2.13 -26.66 -20.37
N PHE A 311 -3.35 -26.26 -20.02
CA PHE A 311 -4.50 -27.18 -20.03
C PHE A 311 -5.72 -26.52 -20.64
N LEU A 312 -6.63 -27.36 -21.15
CA LEU A 312 -7.85 -26.87 -21.78
C LEU A 312 -8.83 -26.24 -20.78
N GLY A 313 -8.79 -26.68 -19.52
CA GLY A 313 -9.65 -26.16 -18.46
C GLY A 313 -11.12 -26.08 -18.86
N SER A 314 -11.75 -24.92 -18.65
CA SER A 314 -13.14 -24.64 -19.04
C SER A 314 -13.29 -24.28 -20.52
N ALA A 315 -12.18 -24.16 -21.25
CA ALA A 315 -12.04 -23.57 -22.58
C ALA A 315 -12.38 -22.06 -22.65
N GLY A 316 -12.00 -21.33 -21.60
CA GLY A 316 -11.95 -19.86 -21.61
C GLY A 316 -10.68 -19.34 -22.31
N ILE A 317 -10.81 -18.94 -23.57
CA ILE A 317 -9.73 -18.34 -24.37
C ILE A 317 -9.70 -16.83 -24.13
N MET A 318 -8.60 -16.32 -23.58
CA MET A 318 -8.36 -14.89 -23.43
C MET A 318 -7.17 -14.47 -24.31
N VAL A 319 -7.45 -13.60 -25.28
CA VAL A 319 -6.50 -13.16 -26.30
C VAL A 319 -5.92 -11.78 -25.95
N MET A 320 -4.60 -11.63 -26.02
CA MET A 320 -3.89 -10.39 -25.67
C MET A 320 -3.01 -9.94 -26.84
N ASP A 321 -3.19 -8.70 -27.27
CA ASP A 321 -2.37 -8.07 -28.31
C ASP A 321 -1.06 -7.48 -27.74
N GLU A 322 -0.24 -6.92 -28.61
CA GLU A 322 1.05 -6.32 -28.26
C GLU A 322 0.99 -5.12 -27.30
N THR A 323 -0.20 -4.56 -27.04
CA THR A 323 -0.37 -3.40 -26.13
C THR A 323 -0.49 -3.79 -24.66
N VAL A 324 -0.67 -5.09 -24.36
CA VAL A 324 -0.93 -5.57 -23.00
C VAL A 324 0.37 -5.86 -22.25
N CYS A 325 0.52 -5.34 -21.03
CA CYS A 325 1.61 -5.68 -20.12
C CYS A 325 1.40 -7.04 -19.46
N MET A 326 2.39 -7.93 -19.53
CA MET A 326 2.30 -9.29 -18.98
C MET A 326 2.47 -9.35 -17.47
N VAL A 327 3.21 -8.39 -16.88
CA VAL A 327 3.35 -8.24 -15.42
C VAL A 327 2.01 -7.82 -14.80
N TRP A 328 1.38 -6.80 -15.37
CA TRP A 328 0.05 -6.32 -14.94
C TRP A 328 -1.02 -7.41 -15.08
N THR A 329 -1.00 -8.14 -16.19
CA THR A 329 -1.96 -9.26 -16.41
C THR A 329 -1.78 -10.33 -15.35
N CYS A 330 -0.54 -10.74 -15.08
CA CYS A 330 -0.23 -11.68 -14.00
C CYS A 330 -0.70 -11.14 -12.64
N LEU A 331 -0.48 -9.86 -12.33
CA LEU A 331 -0.94 -9.23 -11.09
C LEU A 331 -2.47 -9.30 -10.92
N VAL A 332 -3.23 -9.03 -11.98
CA VAL A 332 -4.70 -9.10 -11.93
C VAL A 332 -5.18 -10.52 -11.66
N ILE A 333 -4.54 -11.52 -12.29
CA ILE A 333 -4.85 -12.94 -12.08
C ILE A 333 -4.50 -13.38 -10.66
N GLU A 334 -3.31 -13.04 -10.16
CA GLU A 334 -2.90 -13.41 -8.80
C GLU A 334 -3.73 -12.72 -7.72
N ARG A 335 -4.16 -11.47 -7.97
CA ARG A 335 -5.10 -10.79 -7.07
C ARG A 335 -6.44 -11.52 -7.00
N PHE A 336 -6.93 -12.07 -8.11
CA PHE A 336 -8.12 -12.91 -8.12
C PHE A 336 -7.92 -14.15 -7.25
N PHE A 337 -6.85 -14.93 -7.45
CA PHE A 337 -6.62 -16.14 -6.64
C PHE A 337 -6.36 -15.85 -5.16
N HIS A 338 -5.70 -14.74 -4.84
CA HIS A 338 -5.54 -14.31 -3.45
C HIS A 338 -6.89 -13.99 -2.79
N HIS A 339 -7.78 -13.30 -3.51
CA HIS A 339 -9.13 -12.98 -3.03
C HIS A 339 -10.02 -14.24 -2.91
N GLU A 340 -9.90 -15.16 -3.86
CA GLU A 340 -10.74 -16.37 -3.96
C GLU A 340 -10.22 -17.56 -3.13
N SER A 341 -9.08 -17.40 -2.46
CA SER A 341 -8.53 -18.40 -1.55
C SER A 341 -9.46 -18.61 -0.35
N CYS A 342 -9.85 -19.87 -0.08
CA CYS A 342 -10.61 -20.20 1.12
C CYS A 342 -9.82 -20.03 2.42
N GLY A 343 -8.49 -19.89 2.34
CA GLY A 343 -7.60 -19.65 3.48
C GLY A 343 -7.28 -20.89 4.32
N GLN A 344 -7.70 -22.10 3.91
CA GLN A 344 -7.52 -23.33 4.69
C GLN A 344 -6.06 -23.82 4.73
N CYS A 345 -5.37 -23.84 3.59
CA CYS A 345 -3.98 -24.31 3.49
C CYS A 345 -3.02 -23.12 3.51
N THR A 346 -1.96 -23.17 4.33
CA THR A 346 -0.93 -22.11 4.41
C THR A 346 -0.31 -21.76 3.06
N PRO A 347 0.11 -22.72 2.20
CA PRO A 347 0.70 -22.39 0.90
C PRO A 347 -0.25 -21.57 0.01
N CYS A 348 -1.55 -21.86 0.08
CA CYS A 348 -2.57 -21.12 -0.66
C CYS A 348 -2.85 -19.75 -0.04
N ARG A 349 -3.06 -19.68 1.29
CA ARG A 349 -3.40 -18.45 2.01
C ARG A 349 -2.29 -17.40 1.96
N GLU A 350 -1.06 -17.82 2.25
CA GLU A 350 0.08 -16.90 2.30
C GLU A 350 0.76 -16.76 0.93
N GLY A 351 0.86 -17.85 0.17
CA GLY A 351 1.57 -17.86 -1.11
C GLY A 351 0.93 -16.95 -2.16
N THR A 352 -0.40 -17.02 -2.33
CA THR A 352 -1.11 -16.11 -3.24
C THR A 352 -0.97 -14.64 -2.82
N GLY A 353 -1.05 -14.34 -1.52
CA GLY A 353 -0.83 -13.00 -0.99
C GLY A 353 0.62 -12.50 -1.19
N TRP A 354 1.61 -13.38 -1.12
CA TRP A 354 3.00 -13.05 -1.45
C TRP A 354 3.20 -12.79 -2.93
N LEU A 355 2.63 -13.62 -3.82
CA LEU A 355 2.66 -13.41 -5.27
C LEU A 355 2.08 -12.03 -5.63
N GLU A 356 0.90 -11.68 -5.11
CA GLU A 356 0.29 -10.36 -5.34
C GLU A 356 1.20 -9.21 -4.85
N LYS A 357 1.75 -9.30 -3.63
CA LYS A 357 2.60 -8.25 -3.07
C LYS A 357 3.86 -8.01 -3.89
N VAL A 358 4.52 -9.08 -4.32
CA VAL A 358 5.75 -8.99 -5.14
C VAL A 358 5.41 -8.42 -6.52
N LEU A 359 4.32 -8.86 -7.14
CA LEU A 359 3.83 -8.31 -8.41
C LEU A 359 3.44 -6.83 -8.29
N ARG A 360 2.82 -6.41 -7.18
CA ARG A 360 2.54 -4.99 -6.91
C ARG A 360 3.79 -4.16 -6.78
N ARG A 361 4.85 -4.68 -6.16
CA ARG A 361 6.14 -3.99 -6.09
C ARG A 361 6.75 -3.83 -7.49
N LEU A 362 6.68 -4.86 -8.34
CA LEU A 362 7.12 -4.77 -9.73
C LEU A 362 6.28 -3.77 -10.56
N GLU A 363 4.97 -3.71 -10.33
CA GLU A 363 4.06 -2.84 -11.09
C GLU A 363 4.06 -1.37 -10.63
N TYR A 364 4.19 -1.12 -9.32
CA TYR A 364 3.95 0.19 -8.70
C TYR A 364 5.07 0.68 -7.77
N GLY A 365 6.17 -0.05 -7.60
CA GLY A 365 7.14 0.16 -6.52
C GLY A 365 8.08 1.36 -6.62
N GLU A 366 7.90 2.28 -7.58
CA GLU A 366 8.69 3.53 -7.72
C GLU A 366 10.22 3.36 -7.65
N GLY A 367 10.74 2.23 -8.13
CA GLY A 367 12.16 1.90 -8.17
C GLY A 367 12.68 1.06 -6.99
N THR A 368 11.79 0.61 -6.09
CA THR A 368 12.14 -0.31 -4.98
C THR A 368 12.16 -1.79 -5.38
N ALA A 369 11.66 -2.12 -6.58
CA ALA A 369 11.69 -3.48 -7.10
C ALA A 369 13.11 -3.88 -7.53
N THR A 370 13.43 -5.17 -7.47
CA THR A 370 14.76 -5.69 -7.86
C THR A 370 14.65 -6.98 -8.67
N ALA A 371 15.73 -7.39 -9.35
CA ALA A 371 15.78 -8.67 -10.06
C ALA A 371 15.53 -9.89 -9.12
N ALA A 372 15.82 -9.75 -7.82
CA ALA A 372 15.52 -10.78 -6.83
C ALA A 372 14.02 -11.03 -6.69
N ASP A 373 13.17 -10.05 -7.00
CA ASP A 373 11.71 -10.18 -6.95
C ASP A 373 11.18 -11.12 -8.02
N VAL A 374 11.78 -11.06 -9.21
CA VAL A 374 11.43 -11.97 -10.32
C VAL A 374 11.78 -13.42 -9.96
N ALA A 375 12.93 -13.64 -9.32
CA ALA A 375 13.32 -14.96 -8.82
C ALA A 375 12.43 -15.43 -7.66
N LEU A 376 12.03 -14.51 -6.78
CA LEU A 376 11.15 -14.80 -5.66
C LEU A 376 9.77 -15.27 -6.12
N LEU A 377 9.18 -14.68 -7.17
CA LEU A 377 7.92 -15.17 -7.75
C LEU A 377 7.97 -16.65 -8.14
N LEU A 378 9.05 -17.06 -8.83
CA LEU A 378 9.24 -18.46 -9.22
C LEU A 378 9.44 -19.37 -8.01
N ASN A 379 10.16 -18.90 -7.00
CA ASN A 379 10.38 -19.65 -5.77
C ASN A 379 9.07 -19.89 -5.02
N ILE A 380 8.23 -18.86 -4.87
CA ILE A 380 6.93 -18.98 -4.21
C ILE A 380 6.04 -19.96 -4.98
N ALA A 381 5.90 -19.77 -6.30
CA ALA A 381 5.06 -20.63 -7.14
C ALA A 381 5.49 -22.11 -7.08
N ALA A 382 6.80 -22.38 -7.07
CA ALA A 382 7.32 -23.74 -6.94
C ALA A 382 6.94 -24.40 -5.60
N ASN A 383 6.95 -23.65 -4.50
CA ASN A 383 6.61 -24.16 -3.16
C ASN A 383 5.10 -24.31 -2.91
N MET A 384 4.26 -23.72 -3.76
CA MET A 384 2.80 -23.86 -3.67
C MET A 384 2.28 -25.15 -4.32
N THR A 385 2.92 -25.59 -5.40
CA THR A 385 2.39 -26.64 -6.28
C THR A 385 2.30 -27.99 -5.56
N GLY A 386 1.11 -28.62 -5.59
CA GLY A 386 0.88 -29.97 -5.05
C GLY A 386 0.90 -30.09 -3.52
N THR A 387 0.83 -28.97 -2.78
CA THR A 387 0.94 -28.95 -1.30
C THR A 387 -0.36 -28.64 -0.57
N THR A 388 -1.50 -28.65 -1.28
CA THR A 388 -2.80 -28.20 -0.76
C THR A 388 -3.91 -29.22 -0.96
N ILE A 389 -5.02 -29.03 -0.25
CA ILE A 389 -6.18 -29.96 -0.26
C ILE A 389 -6.90 -29.96 -1.62
N CYS A 390 -6.97 -28.80 -2.28
CA CYS A 390 -7.52 -28.64 -3.61
C CYS A 390 -6.48 -28.05 -4.57
N ALA A 391 -6.84 -27.95 -5.85
CA ALA A 391 -5.95 -27.45 -6.90
C ALA A 391 -5.87 -25.90 -7.00
N LEU A 392 -6.45 -25.14 -6.05
CA LEU A 392 -6.41 -23.66 -6.16
C LEU A 392 -4.98 -23.11 -6.08
N ALA A 393 -4.11 -23.68 -5.24
CA ALA A 393 -2.72 -23.26 -5.19
C ALA A 393 -1.98 -23.55 -6.51
N ASP A 394 -2.29 -24.68 -7.15
CA ASP A 394 -1.78 -25.02 -8.49
C ASP A 394 -2.29 -24.03 -9.55
N ALA A 395 -3.58 -23.69 -9.48
CA ALA A 395 -4.25 -22.74 -10.37
C ALA A 395 -3.67 -21.31 -10.28
N ALA A 396 -3.09 -20.92 -9.14
CA ALA A 396 -2.36 -19.66 -9.00
C ALA A 396 -0.88 -19.80 -9.42
N ALA A 397 -0.21 -20.87 -8.96
CA ALA A 397 1.22 -21.07 -9.19
C ALA A 397 1.58 -21.31 -10.67
N MET A 398 0.75 -22.08 -11.40
CA MET A 398 1.03 -22.45 -12.79
C MET A 398 1.00 -21.24 -13.73
N PRO A 399 -0.04 -20.36 -13.72
CA PRO A 399 -0.01 -19.09 -14.45
C PRO A 399 1.16 -18.21 -14.05
N ALA A 400 1.38 -17.93 -12.76
CA ALA A 400 2.48 -17.08 -12.30
C ALA A 400 3.82 -17.55 -12.87
N ARG A 401 4.09 -18.86 -12.80
CA ARG A 401 5.31 -19.44 -13.36
C ARG A 401 5.40 -19.24 -14.87
N ALA A 402 4.31 -19.49 -15.61
CA ALA A 402 4.28 -19.36 -17.06
C ALA A 402 4.45 -17.90 -17.54
N PHE A 403 3.81 -16.94 -16.88
CA PHE A 403 3.97 -15.52 -17.18
C PHE A 403 5.43 -15.07 -16.96
N VAL A 404 6.00 -15.42 -15.80
CA VAL A 404 7.38 -15.03 -15.46
C VAL A 404 8.40 -15.71 -16.38
N THR A 405 8.22 -16.98 -16.74
CA THR A 405 9.19 -17.68 -17.61
C THR A 405 9.11 -17.22 -19.06
N LYS A 406 7.90 -17.10 -19.62
CA LYS A 406 7.69 -16.78 -21.05
C LYS A 406 7.86 -15.29 -21.36
N PHE A 407 7.58 -14.41 -20.40
CA PHE A 407 7.68 -12.96 -20.56
C PHE A 407 8.71 -12.33 -19.61
N ARG A 408 9.73 -13.10 -19.21
CA ARG A 408 10.79 -12.70 -18.26
C ARG A 408 11.34 -11.30 -18.50
N ALA A 409 11.59 -10.94 -19.75
CA ALA A 409 12.14 -9.64 -20.12
C ALA A 409 11.26 -8.47 -19.63
N GLU A 410 9.93 -8.59 -19.68
CA GLU A 410 9.03 -7.56 -19.15
C GLU A 410 9.08 -7.47 -17.62
N PHE A 411 9.17 -8.61 -16.93
CA PHE A 411 9.32 -8.64 -15.47
C PHE A 411 10.63 -7.98 -15.02
N GLU A 412 11.74 -8.27 -15.72
CA GLU A 412 13.03 -7.66 -15.45
C GLU A 412 13.03 -6.16 -15.78
N GLN A 413 12.34 -5.75 -16.85
CA GLN A 413 12.16 -4.34 -17.17
C GLN A 413 11.37 -3.60 -16.09
N HIS A 414 10.29 -4.20 -15.57
CA HIS A 414 9.54 -3.66 -14.43
C HIS A 414 10.40 -3.57 -13.16
N ALA A 415 11.24 -4.57 -12.91
CA ALA A 415 12.16 -4.53 -11.77
C ALA A 415 13.15 -3.36 -11.86
N VAL A 416 13.66 -3.05 -13.05
CA VAL A 416 14.57 -1.90 -13.26
C VAL A 416 13.84 -0.56 -13.17
N LEU A 417 12.64 -0.46 -13.76
CA LEU A 417 11.90 0.80 -13.82
C LEU A 417 11.05 1.09 -12.58
N GLY A 418 10.69 0.05 -11.82
CA GLY A 418 9.73 0.11 -10.72
C GLY A 418 8.33 0.56 -11.11
N ARG A 419 7.99 0.48 -12.40
CA ARG A 419 6.70 0.86 -12.99
C ARG A 419 6.49 0.16 -14.33
N CYS A 420 5.24 0.10 -14.78
CA CYS A 420 4.90 -0.39 -16.11
C CYS A 420 5.45 0.53 -17.23
N PRO A 421 6.17 0.00 -18.23
CA PRO A 421 6.62 0.76 -19.39
C PRO A 421 5.56 0.90 -20.49
N LEU A 422 4.55 0.00 -20.50
CA LEU A 422 3.50 -0.05 -21.54
C LEU A 422 2.23 0.70 -21.15
N ARG A 423 1.92 0.74 -19.85
CA ARG A 423 0.86 1.61 -19.33
C ARG A 423 1.48 2.96 -19.00
N ARG A 424 1.17 3.98 -19.82
CA ARG A 424 1.11 5.34 -19.28
C ARG A 424 0.15 5.26 -18.09
N ALA A 425 0.53 5.79 -16.93
CA ALA A 425 -0.41 5.96 -15.82
C ALA A 425 -1.69 6.56 -16.43
N ALA A 426 -2.83 5.89 -16.24
CA ALA A 426 -4.08 6.50 -16.67
C ALA A 426 -4.17 7.85 -15.95
N MET A 427 -4.47 8.89 -16.69
CA MET A 427 -4.46 10.26 -16.19
C MET A 427 -5.88 10.80 -16.39
N PRO A 428 -6.86 10.33 -15.60
CA PRO A 428 -8.24 10.78 -15.76
C PRO A 428 -8.32 12.31 -15.68
N THR A 429 -9.08 12.88 -16.62
CA THR A 429 -9.39 14.31 -16.61
C THR A 429 -10.72 14.51 -15.89
N LEU A 430 -10.75 15.41 -14.91
CA LEU A 430 -11.96 15.82 -14.22
C LEU A 430 -12.07 17.35 -14.15
N GLU A 431 -13.26 17.82 -13.84
CA GLU A 431 -13.56 19.23 -13.57
C GLU A 431 -14.01 19.40 -12.12
N ILE A 432 -13.38 20.29 -11.38
CA ILE A 432 -13.75 20.65 -9.99
C ILE A 432 -14.04 22.16 -9.96
N ASP A 433 -15.28 22.53 -9.64
CA ASP A 433 -15.76 23.92 -9.63
C ASP A 433 -15.38 24.71 -10.90
N GLY A 434 -15.52 24.08 -12.07
CA GLY A 434 -15.20 24.66 -13.38
C GLY A 434 -13.72 24.61 -13.77
N GLN A 435 -12.83 24.13 -12.90
CA GLN A 435 -11.41 23.98 -13.20
C GLN A 435 -11.08 22.55 -13.63
N ARG A 436 -10.53 22.40 -14.83
CA ARG A 436 -10.10 21.10 -15.35
C ARG A 436 -8.70 20.74 -14.86
N ILE A 437 -8.54 19.50 -14.42
CA ILE A 437 -7.25 18.95 -14.04
C ILE A 437 -7.12 17.52 -14.55
N GLU A 438 -5.89 17.18 -14.91
CA GLU A 438 -5.47 15.82 -15.24
C GLU A 438 -4.66 15.29 -14.05
N VAL A 439 -5.07 14.17 -13.46
CA VAL A 439 -4.40 13.60 -12.27
C VAL A 439 -4.08 12.13 -12.47
N PRO A 440 -3.05 11.59 -11.79
CA PRO A 440 -2.78 10.16 -11.85
C PRO A 440 -3.98 9.32 -11.37
N ASP A 441 -4.23 8.21 -12.04
CA ASP A 441 -5.28 7.28 -11.66
C ASP A 441 -5.08 6.74 -10.24
N GLY A 442 -6.19 6.56 -9.54
CA GLY A 442 -6.21 6.16 -8.14
C GLY A 442 -6.24 7.29 -7.12
N LEU A 443 -6.01 8.56 -7.51
CA LEU A 443 -6.21 9.71 -6.61
C LEU A 443 -7.68 9.86 -6.22
N THR A 444 -7.90 10.39 -5.02
CA THR A 444 -9.23 10.77 -4.52
C THR A 444 -9.59 12.19 -4.95
N VAL A 445 -10.88 12.52 -4.92
CA VAL A 445 -11.37 13.88 -5.25
C VAL A 445 -10.73 14.93 -4.34
N ILE A 446 -10.51 14.64 -3.06
CA ILE A 446 -9.87 15.60 -2.14
C ILE A 446 -8.41 15.89 -2.54
N GLN A 447 -7.66 14.86 -2.94
CA GLN A 447 -6.27 15.03 -3.39
C GLN A 447 -6.18 15.75 -4.74
N ALA A 448 -7.16 15.53 -5.62
CA ALA A 448 -7.25 16.27 -6.88
C ALA A 448 -7.59 17.76 -6.65
N ALA A 449 -8.49 18.05 -5.70
CA ALA A 449 -8.84 19.42 -5.31
C ALA A 449 -7.65 20.17 -4.69
N GLU A 450 -6.85 19.52 -3.83
CA GLU A 450 -5.63 20.12 -3.25
C GLU A 450 -4.64 20.57 -4.33
N ARG A 451 -4.50 19.82 -5.43
CA ARG A 451 -3.62 20.21 -6.56
C ARG A 451 -4.11 21.43 -7.33
N LEU A 452 -5.41 21.73 -7.26
CA LEU A 452 -6.00 22.95 -7.79
C LEU A 452 -6.00 24.11 -6.77
N GLY A 453 -5.49 23.89 -5.55
CA GLY A 453 -5.59 24.86 -4.47
C GLY A 453 -7.02 25.03 -3.93
N ILE A 454 -7.91 24.06 -4.20
CA ILE A 454 -9.30 24.08 -3.71
C ILE A 454 -9.36 23.31 -2.39
N GLU A 455 -9.61 24.01 -1.28
CA GLU A 455 -9.79 23.38 0.03
C GLU A 455 -11.20 22.79 0.18
N ILE A 456 -11.28 21.47 0.35
CA ILE A 456 -12.52 20.79 0.75
C ILE A 456 -12.47 20.57 2.27
N PRO A 457 -13.43 21.07 3.06
CA PRO A 457 -13.36 21.01 4.53
C PRO A 457 -13.43 19.56 5.04
N HIS A 458 -12.54 19.19 5.96
CA HIS A 458 -12.44 17.82 6.45
C HIS A 458 -11.84 17.73 7.87
N TYR A 459 -12.28 16.74 8.66
CA TYR A 459 -11.74 16.47 10.01
C TYR A 459 -11.07 15.12 10.17
N CYS A 460 -11.57 14.07 9.51
CA CYS A 460 -11.03 12.73 9.68
C CYS A 460 -9.99 12.36 8.63
N TRP A 461 -10.01 12.97 7.44
CA TRP A 461 -9.01 12.67 6.41
C TRP A 461 -7.66 13.29 6.80
N HIS A 462 -6.57 12.57 6.58
CA HIS A 462 -5.20 13.05 6.75
C HIS A 462 -4.36 12.30 5.72
N PRO A 463 -3.48 12.97 4.95
CA PRO A 463 -2.77 12.33 3.83
C PRO A 463 -1.81 11.21 4.26
N GLY A 464 -1.32 11.25 5.50
CA GLY A 464 -0.50 10.19 6.10
C GLY A 464 -1.26 9.05 6.79
N LEU A 465 -2.59 9.00 6.72
CA LEU A 465 -3.40 7.95 7.36
C LEU A 465 -4.36 7.32 6.34
N SER A 466 -4.93 6.16 6.68
CA SER A 466 -6.00 5.53 5.91
C SER A 466 -7.24 6.44 5.79
N ILE A 467 -8.23 6.03 5.01
CA ILE A 467 -9.48 6.78 4.83
C ILE A 467 -10.57 6.21 5.74
N ALA A 468 -11.10 7.02 6.67
CA ALA A 468 -12.15 6.58 7.61
C ALA A 468 -13.58 7.02 7.22
N GLY A 469 -13.75 8.23 6.69
CA GLY A 469 -15.08 8.77 6.37
C GLY A 469 -15.96 9.12 7.58
N ASN A 470 -15.43 9.13 8.81
CA ASN A 470 -16.19 9.36 10.05
C ASN A 470 -16.92 10.71 10.08
N CYS A 471 -16.26 11.80 9.69
CA CYS A 471 -16.78 13.15 9.96
C CYS A 471 -17.83 13.66 8.96
N ARG A 472 -17.87 13.13 7.73
CA ARG A 472 -18.73 13.59 6.63
C ARG A 472 -18.63 15.09 6.28
N MET A 473 -17.62 15.80 6.73
CA MET A 473 -17.42 17.22 6.41
C MET A 473 -17.03 17.45 4.93
N CYS A 474 -16.34 16.47 4.32
CA CYS A 474 -15.86 16.55 2.92
C CYS A 474 -16.91 16.14 1.87
N LEU A 475 -18.21 16.25 2.20
CA LEU A 475 -19.25 15.94 1.24
C LEU A 475 -19.18 16.92 0.07
N VAL A 476 -19.27 16.40 -1.15
CA VAL A 476 -19.29 17.14 -2.41
C VAL A 476 -20.38 16.60 -3.34
N GLU A 477 -20.86 17.45 -4.22
CA GLU A 477 -21.79 17.06 -5.28
C GLU A 477 -20.99 16.62 -6.50
N ILE A 478 -21.39 15.48 -7.06
CA ILE A 478 -20.80 14.95 -8.29
C ILE A 478 -21.95 14.71 -9.25
N GLU A 479 -21.84 15.23 -10.47
CA GLU A 479 -22.92 15.08 -11.46
C GLU A 479 -23.26 13.61 -11.71
N LYS A 480 -24.54 13.35 -12.01
CA LYS A 480 -25.10 12.00 -12.24
C LYS A 480 -25.13 11.08 -11.01
N ASN A 481 -24.54 11.49 -9.87
CA ASN A 481 -24.70 10.78 -8.61
C ASN A 481 -25.93 11.27 -7.84
N PRO A 482 -26.82 10.38 -7.36
CA PRO A 482 -28.05 10.79 -6.68
C PRO A 482 -27.81 11.38 -5.28
N LYS A 483 -26.69 11.04 -4.65
CA LYS A 483 -26.31 11.45 -3.29
C LYS A 483 -24.97 12.19 -3.31
N LEU A 484 -24.77 13.09 -2.35
CA LEU A 484 -23.46 13.68 -2.08
C LEU A 484 -22.47 12.58 -1.75
N GLN A 485 -21.24 12.73 -2.24
CA GLN A 485 -20.16 11.75 -2.07
C GLN A 485 -19.10 12.32 -1.13
N ILE A 486 -18.40 11.44 -0.42
CA ILE A 486 -17.27 11.85 0.42
C ILE A 486 -16.01 12.01 -0.43
N ALA A 487 -15.51 13.25 -0.58
CA ALA A 487 -14.35 13.52 -1.42
C ALA A 487 -13.08 12.75 -1.00
N CYS A 488 -12.99 12.38 0.29
CA CYS A 488 -11.85 11.67 0.86
C CYS A 488 -11.71 10.21 0.43
N ASN A 489 -12.77 9.57 -0.10
CA ASN A 489 -12.75 8.17 -0.54
C ASN A 489 -13.11 8.01 -2.02
N THR A 490 -13.87 8.95 -2.57
CA THR A 490 -14.28 8.89 -3.98
C THR A 490 -13.05 9.04 -4.86
N ARG A 491 -12.75 7.99 -5.64
CA ARG A 491 -11.68 8.00 -6.64
C ARG A 491 -12.10 8.84 -7.83
N VAL A 492 -11.14 9.55 -8.39
CA VAL A 492 -11.31 10.30 -9.64
C VAL A 492 -11.61 9.34 -10.78
N ALA A 493 -12.51 9.73 -11.67
CA ALA A 493 -12.79 9.05 -12.93
C ALA A 493 -12.77 10.07 -14.08
N ASP A 494 -12.49 9.60 -15.28
CA ASP A 494 -12.45 10.44 -16.46
C ASP A 494 -13.83 11.05 -16.76
N GLY A 495 -13.86 12.34 -17.09
CA GLY A 495 -15.08 13.11 -17.31
C GLY A 495 -15.91 13.41 -16.07
N MET A 496 -15.37 13.19 -14.86
CA MET A 496 -16.05 13.52 -13.60
C MET A 496 -16.20 15.04 -13.44
N VAL A 497 -17.38 15.49 -13.02
CA VAL A 497 -17.65 16.90 -12.69
C VAL A 497 -18.06 16.99 -11.23
N VAL A 498 -17.29 17.75 -10.45
CA VAL A 498 -17.43 17.91 -9.00
C VAL A 498 -17.73 19.36 -8.65
N HIS A 499 -18.77 19.57 -7.85
CA HIS A 499 -19.15 20.86 -7.30
C HIS A 499 -18.91 20.84 -5.78
N THR A 500 -17.91 21.56 -5.30
CA THR A 500 -17.55 21.62 -3.86
C THR A 500 -18.30 22.71 -3.11
N THR A 501 -18.92 23.65 -3.84
CA THR A 501 -19.58 24.84 -3.30
C THR A 501 -21.08 24.94 -3.60
N SER A 502 -21.69 23.90 -4.17
CA SER A 502 -23.13 23.90 -4.46
C SER A 502 -23.98 24.10 -3.20
N GLU A 503 -25.19 24.64 -3.35
CA GLU A 503 -26.14 24.86 -2.24
C GLU A 503 -26.37 23.58 -1.43
N LYS A 504 -26.51 22.44 -2.11
CA LYS A 504 -26.69 21.12 -1.49
C LYS A 504 -25.46 20.74 -0.66
N THR A 505 -24.26 20.98 -1.18
CA THR A 505 -23.00 20.72 -0.50
C THR A 505 -22.83 21.60 0.73
N LYS A 506 -23.02 22.91 0.61
CA LYS A 506 -22.93 23.86 1.73
C LYS A 506 -23.96 23.57 2.81
N ALA A 507 -25.20 23.25 2.44
CA ALA A 507 -26.24 22.86 3.40
C ALA A 507 -25.87 21.59 4.18
N ALA A 508 -25.30 20.58 3.52
CA ALA A 508 -24.84 19.36 4.17
C ALA A 508 -23.67 19.63 5.13
N GLN A 509 -22.70 20.46 4.73
CA GLN A 509 -21.57 20.87 5.58
C GLN A 509 -22.04 21.60 6.84
N ARG A 510 -22.99 22.53 6.73
CA ARG A 510 -23.61 23.21 7.89
C ARG A 510 -24.30 22.23 8.84
N ALA A 511 -25.08 21.30 8.30
CA ALA A 511 -25.76 20.29 9.11
C ALA A 511 -24.76 19.39 9.84
N VAL A 512 -23.68 18.98 9.18
CA VAL A 512 -22.58 18.22 9.81
C VAL A 512 -21.94 19.01 10.94
N LEU A 513 -21.62 20.30 10.74
CA LEU A 513 -21.07 21.15 11.79
C LEU A 513 -21.99 21.25 12.99
N GLU A 514 -23.29 21.44 12.75
CA GLU A 514 -24.27 21.45 13.84
C GLU A 514 -24.24 20.14 14.63
N PHE A 515 -24.24 18.97 13.96
CA PHE A 515 -24.16 17.67 14.63
C PHE A 515 -22.89 17.53 15.47
N LEU A 516 -21.73 17.96 14.95
CA LEU A 516 -20.47 17.93 15.68
C LEU A 516 -20.50 18.83 16.93
N LEU A 517 -21.22 19.95 16.87
CA LEU A 517 -21.32 20.93 17.95
C LEU A 517 -22.41 20.63 19.00
N ILE A 518 -23.30 19.66 18.75
CA ILE A 518 -24.36 19.26 19.70
C ILE A 518 -23.76 18.93 21.06
N ASN A 519 -22.81 18.00 21.12
CA ASN A 519 -22.18 17.58 22.37
C ASN A 519 -20.82 18.26 22.64
N HIS A 520 -20.29 19.04 21.68
CA HIS A 520 -19.06 19.79 21.89
C HIS A 520 -19.26 20.91 22.93
N PRO A 521 -18.33 21.10 23.89
CA PRO A 521 -18.45 22.10 24.93
C PRO A 521 -18.10 23.50 24.40
N ILE A 522 -18.63 24.53 25.05
CA ILE A 522 -18.28 25.93 24.77
C ILE A 522 -16.99 26.29 25.52
N ASP A 523 -15.94 25.52 25.23
CA ASP A 523 -14.63 25.64 25.89
C ASP A 523 -13.66 26.51 25.09
N CYS A 524 -14.03 27.04 23.91
CA CYS A 524 -13.12 27.79 23.03
C CYS A 524 -12.27 28.85 23.77
N PRO A 525 -12.80 29.67 24.70
CA PRO A 525 -11.98 30.65 25.42
C PRO A 525 -10.89 30.05 26.32
N VAL A 526 -11.09 28.82 26.82
CA VAL A 526 -10.17 28.11 27.72
C VAL A 526 -9.44 26.96 27.04
N CYS A 527 -9.81 26.59 25.82
CA CYS A 527 -9.17 25.55 25.03
C CYS A 527 -7.77 25.98 24.61
N ASP A 528 -6.78 25.09 24.72
CA ASP A 528 -5.38 25.40 24.38
C ASP A 528 -5.19 25.68 22.88
N GLN A 529 -5.75 24.80 22.04
CA GLN A 529 -5.75 24.92 20.57
C GLN A 529 -6.70 26.00 20.02
N ALA A 530 -7.28 26.85 20.86
CA ALA A 530 -8.05 27.98 20.35
C ALA A 530 -7.17 28.79 19.37
N GLY A 531 -7.71 29.15 18.21
CA GLY A 531 -6.99 29.86 17.15
C GLY A 531 -6.21 28.99 16.18
N GLU A 532 -6.03 27.70 16.46
CA GLU A 532 -5.49 26.69 15.53
C GLU A 532 -6.42 25.46 15.42
N CYS A 533 -7.66 25.60 15.90
CA CYS A 533 -8.66 24.55 15.91
C CYS A 533 -9.46 24.57 14.60
N LYS A 534 -9.33 23.53 13.77
CA LYS A 534 -10.09 23.41 12.51
C LYS A 534 -11.60 23.38 12.73
N LEU A 535 -12.09 22.92 13.88
CA LEU A 535 -13.52 23.01 14.21
C LEU A 535 -13.99 24.45 14.39
N GLN A 536 -13.14 25.28 15.01
CA GLN A 536 -13.42 26.69 15.17
C GLN A 536 -13.38 27.43 13.83
N GLU A 537 -12.34 27.19 13.02
CA GLU A 537 -12.18 27.79 11.68
C GLU A 537 -13.38 27.46 10.79
N TYR A 538 -13.71 26.18 10.60
CA TYR A 538 -14.84 25.81 9.74
C TYR A 538 -16.20 26.24 10.30
N TYR A 539 -16.40 26.32 11.61
CA TYR A 539 -17.61 26.92 12.13
C TYR A 539 -17.75 28.39 11.70
N MET A 540 -16.64 29.14 11.75
CA MET A 540 -16.59 30.54 11.32
C MET A 540 -16.69 30.69 9.80
N ASP A 541 -16.26 29.72 9.01
CA ASP A 541 -16.31 29.85 7.55
C ASP A 541 -17.64 29.37 6.96
N TYR A 542 -18.31 28.39 7.57
CA TYR A 542 -19.42 27.67 6.93
C TYR A 542 -20.79 27.81 7.61
N ASP A 543 -20.86 27.90 8.95
CA ASP A 543 -22.14 27.84 9.69
C ASP A 543 -22.55 29.18 10.31
N ARG A 544 -21.76 29.72 11.26
CA ARG A 544 -22.06 30.96 12.02
C ARG A 544 -23.45 31.01 12.69
N GLN A 545 -24.19 29.90 12.76
CA GLN A 545 -25.53 29.84 13.35
C GLN A 545 -25.49 29.47 14.83
N ARG A 546 -26.50 29.89 15.59
CA ARG A 546 -26.67 29.47 16.98
C ARG A 546 -27.18 28.03 17.03
N SER A 547 -26.58 27.20 17.88
CA SER A 547 -27.06 25.83 18.11
C SER A 547 -28.52 25.83 18.58
N ARG A 548 -29.34 24.99 17.94
CA ARG A 548 -30.74 24.75 18.30
C ARG A 548 -30.89 23.77 19.47
N PHE A 549 -29.80 23.13 19.88
CA PHE A 549 -29.81 22.08 20.89
C PHE A 549 -29.71 22.66 22.32
N PRO A 550 -30.62 22.31 23.24
CA PRO A 550 -30.64 22.88 24.59
C PRO A 550 -29.45 22.37 25.42
N LEU A 551 -28.76 23.30 26.11
CA LEU A 551 -27.56 23.00 26.90
C LEU A 551 -27.73 21.88 27.96
N PRO A 552 -28.86 21.78 28.69
CA PRO A 552 -29.05 20.72 29.68
C PRO A 552 -29.14 19.31 29.09
N ALA A 553 -29.43 19.19 27.79
CA ALA A 553 -29.57 17.90 27.12
C ALA A 553 -28.25 17.35 26.54
N LYS A 554 -27.14 18.08 26.67
CA LYS A 554 -25.84 17.67 26.13
C LYS A 554 -25.28 16.49 26.91
N VAL A 555 -24.76 15.48 26.21
CA VAL A 555 -24.02 14.37 26.82
C VAL A 555 -22.66 14.87 27.28
N ARG A 556 -22.40 14.75 28.58
CA ARG A 556 -21.15 15.18 29.24
C ARG A 556 -20.16 14.03 29.32
N LYS A 557 -18.87 14.33 29.23
CA LYS A 557 -17.74 13.38 29.26
C LYS A 557 -16.62 13.90 30.13
N LYS A 558 -15.58 13.10 30.37
CA LYS A 558 -14.47 13.50 31.23
C LYS A 558 -13.60 14.56 30.53
N LYS A 559 -12.97 15.41 31.34
CA LYS A 559 -12.04 16.47 30.89
C LYS A 559 -10.71 16.35 31.64
N ALA A 560 -9.65 16.90 31.05
CA ALA A 560 -8.33 17.02 31.65
C ALA A 560 -7.78 15.68 32.21
N ILE A 561 -7.83 14.63 31.40
CA ILE A 561 -7.32 13.30 31.75
C ILE A 561 -5.87 13.18 31.26
N PRO A 562 -4.88 13.01 32.15
CA PRO A 562 -3.52 12.69 31.72
C PRO A 562 -3.49 11.24 31.23
N ILE A 563 -3.21 11.04 29.94
CA ILE A 563 -3.17 9.70 29.32
C ILE A 563 -1.74 9.21 29.06
N GLY A 564 -0.75 10.05 29.38
CA GLY A 564 0.68 9.77 29.22
C GLY A 564 1.54 10.92 29.73
N PRO A 565 2.88 10.83 29.58
CA PRO A 565 3.79 11.89 30.02
C PRO A 565 3.61 13.19 29.23
N LEU A 566 3.21 13.10 27.96
CA LEU A 566 3.16 14.25 27.05
C LEU A 566 1.75 14.74 26.71
N VAL A 567 0.71 13.92 26.90
CA VAL A 567 -0.62 14.20 26.32
C VAL A 567 -1.71 14.29 27.38
N MET A 568 -2.56 15.31 27.25
CA MET A 568 -3.77 15.53 28.02
C MET A 568 -4.99 15.34 27.12
N LEU A 569 -5.95 14.52 27.57
CA LEU A 569 -7.19 14.21 26.87
C LEU A 569 -8.40 14.93 27.49
N ASP A 570 -9.15 15.64 26.66
CA ASP A 570 -10.45 16.23 26.95
C ASP A 570 -11.53 15.54 26.08
N GLN A 571 -12.20 14.50 26.60
CA GLN A 571 -13.15 13.68 25.84
C GLN A 571 -14.33 14.49 25.31
N GLU A 572 -14.82 15.49 26.07
CA GLU A 572 -15.94 16.34 25.60
C GLU A 572 -15.60 17.13 24.33
N ARG A 573 -14.32 17.50 24.14
CA ARG A 573 -13.90 18.24 22.95
C ARG A 573 -13.70 17.32 21.74
N CYS A 574 -13.63 16.00 21.95
CA CYS A 574 -13.38 15.05 20.89
C CYS A 574 -14.59 14.93 19.95
N ILE A 575 -14.33 15.01 18.65
CA ILE A 575 -15.34 14.82 17.59
C ILE A 575 -15.31 13.41 16.97
N LEU A 576 -14.61 12.46 17.60
CA LEU A 576 -14.54 11.05 17.18
C LEU A 576 -14.11 10.85 15.70
N CYS A 577 -13.22 11.70 15.21
CA CYS A 577 -12.70 11.61 13.85
C CYS A 577 -11.76 10.41 13.60
N ALA A 578 -11.36 9.70 14.68
CA ALA A 578 -10.47 8.55 14.68
C ALA A 578 -9.07 8.79 14.08
N ARG A 579 -8.59 10.04 13.95
CA ARG A 579 -7.20 10.30 13.52
C ARG A 579 -6.18 9.74 14.53
N CYS A 580 -6.40 9.98 15.82
CA CYS A 580 -5.48 9.51 16.87
C CYS A 580 -5.39 7.99 16.96
N THR A 581 -6.51 7.27 16.94
CA THR A 581 -6.52 5.80 17.00
C THR A 581 -5.84 5.22 15.76
N ARG A 582 -6.18 5.70 14.57
CA ARG A 582 -5.55 5.24 13.32
C ARG A 582 -4.06 5.55 13.25
N PHE A 583 -3.62 6.70 13.72
CA PHE A 583 -2.19 6.97 13.83
C PHE A 583 -1.48 5.92 14.72
N LEU A 584 -2.09 5.59 15.87
CA LEU A 584 -1.51 4.60 16.77
C LEU A 584 -1.56 3.17 16.22
N ASP A 585 -2.54 2.84 15.39
CA ASP A 585 -2.68 1.53 14.76
C ASP A 585 -1.77 1.38 13.52
N GLU A 586 -1.73 2.42 12.68
CA GLU A 586 -1.15 2.37 11.33
C GLU A 586 0.29 2.88 11.28
N VAL A 587 0.67 3.81 12.16
CA VAL A 587 2.00 4.45 12.12
C VAL A 587 2.89 3.94 13.25
N THR A 588 2.42 3.96 14.49
CA THR A 588 3.23 3.49 15.63
C THR A 588 3.04 2.00 15.91
N HIS A 589 1.93 1.41 15.45
CA HIS A 589 1.55 0.00 15.69
C HIS A 589 1.44 -0.37 17.17
N THR A 590 1.02 0.59 18.00
CA THR A 590 0.96 0.44 19.47
C THR A 590 -0.46 0.39 20.02
N SER A 591 -1.44 0.93 19.29
CA SER A 591 -2.89 0.83 19.59
C SER A 591 -3.28 1.19 21.03
N GLU A 592 -2.67 2.20 21.64
CA GLU A 592 -2.96 2.57 23.04
C GLU A 592 -4.29 3.30 23.19
N LEU A 593 -4.85 3.90 22.13
CA LEU A 593 -6.17 4.53 22.16
C LEU A 593 -7.17 3.76 21.32
N ALA A 594 -8.41 3.67 21.81
CA ALA A 594 -9.53 3.11 21.06
C ALA A 594 -10.80 3.94 21.29
N ILE A 595 -11.81 3.71 20.44
CA ILE A 595 -13.16 4.25 20.63
C ILE A 595 -13.99 3.19 21.37
N TYR A 596 -14.51 3.56 22.54
CA TYR A 596 -15.40 2.77 23.37
C TYR A 596 -16.84 3.26 23.26
N GLU A 597 -17.77 2.47 23.79
CA GLU A 597 -19.22 2.71 23.76
C GLU A 597 -19.81 2.77 22.34
N ARG A 598 -21.08 3.18 22.23
CA ARG A 598 -21.83 3.28 20.96
C ARG A 598 -22.70 4.53 20.95
N GLY A 599 -22.97 5.06 19.75
CA GLY A 599 -23.83 6.23 19.57
C GLY A 599 -23.17 7.54 20.02
N ASP A 600 -23.95 8.44 20.62
CA ASP A 600 -23.48 9.71 21.16
C ASP A 600 -22.67 9.58 22.47
N HIS A 601 -22.76 8.41 23.11
CA HIS A 601 -21.92 8.02 24.24
C HIS A 601 -20.51 7.55 23.85
N CYS A 602 -20.20 7.37 22.56
CA CYS A 602 -18.87 6.97 22.11
C CYS A 602 -17.77 7.89 22.66
N GLU A 603 -16.67 7.32 23.15
CA GLU A 603 -15.54 8.11 23.67
C GLU A 603 -14.18 7.51 23.32
N ILE A 604 -13.18 8.37 23.19
CA ILE A 604 -11.79 7.94 23.10
C ILE A 604 -11.29 7.68 24.51
N GLU A 605 -10.70 6.50 24.74
CA GLU A 605 -10.04 6.16 26.00
C GLU A 605 -8.79 5.29 25.73
N LEU A 606 -7.96 5.15 26.76
CA LEU A 606 -6.83 4.23 26.72
C LEU A 606 -7.30 2.78 26.67
N ALA A 607 -6.60 1.95 25.91
CA ALA A 607 -6.74 0.50 26.00
C ALA A 607 -6.49 0.01 27.44
N PRO A 608 -7.23 -1.00 27.92
CA PRO A 608 -7.08 -1.49 29.28
C PRO A 608 -5.62 -1.83 29.62
N GLY A 609 -5.09 -1.22 30.68
CA GLY A 609 -3.72 -1.42 31.14
C GLY A 609 -2.63 -0.73 30.31
N LYS A 610 -2.99 0.12 29.34
CA LYS A 610 -2.05 0.90 28.53
C LYS A 610 -1.90 2.32 29.04
N VAL A 611 -0.76 2.93 28.71
CA VAL A 611 -0.46 4.35 28.84
C VAL A 611 0.06 4.81 27.48
N LEU A 612 -0.30 6.01 27.05
CA LEU A 612 0.20 6.59 25.81
C LEU A 612 1.64 7.10 26.03
N ASP A 613 2.60 6.20 25.90
CA ASP A 613 4.02 6.44 26.16
C ASP A 613 4.91 5.68 25.16
N ASN A 614 4.67 5.92 23.87
CA ASN A 614 5.56 5.51 22.80
C ASN A 614 6.40 6.70 22.29
N PRO A 615 7.50 6.48 21.54
CA PRO A 615 8.40 7.54 21.07
C PRO A 615 7.79 8.61 20.13
N TYR A 616 6.52 8.46 19.75
CA TYR A 616 5.81 9.30 18.79
C TYR A 616 4.46 9.80 19.34
N SER A 617 4.24 9.69 20.64
CA SER A 617 2.97 10.02 21.30
C SER A 617 2.58 11.47 21.07
N GLY A 618 3.53 12.40 20.97
CA GLY A 618 3.25 13.82 20.73
C GLY A 618 2.54 14.10 19.40
N ASN A 619 2.67 13.24 18.39
CA ASN A 619 1.99 13.43 17.10
C ASN A 619 0.47 13.33 17.22
N VAL A 620 -0.07 12.66 18.25
CA VAL A 620 -1.53 12.62 18.44
C VAL A 620 -2.11 14.01 18.77
N VAL A 621 -1.29 14.93 19.28
CA VAL A 621 -1.65 16.34 19.50
C VAL A 621 -1.72 17.08 18.16
N ASP A 622 -0.73 16.90 17.29
CA ASP A 622 -0.65 17.61 16.01
C ASP A 622 -1.76 17.18 15.03
N ILE A 623 -2.09 15.88 15.01
CA ILE A 623 -3.15 15.38 14.10
C ILE A 623 -4.56 15.67 14.61
N CYS A 624 -4.72 16.00 15.89
CA CYS A 624 -6.03 16.24 16.48
C CYS A 624 -6.60 17.56 15.92
N PRO A 625 -7.69 17.54 15.14
CA PRO A 625 -8.22 18.76 14.52
C PRO A 625 -8.97 19.67 15.50
N VAL A 626 -9.03 19.27 16.77
CA VAL A 626 -9.77 19.88 17.86
C VAL A 626 -8.95 19.80 19.14
N GLY A 627 -9.21 20.66 20.12
CA GLY A 627 -8.46 20.68 21.38
C GLY A 627 -8.78 19.54 22.36
N ALA A 628 -9.04 18.33 21.84
CA ALA A 628 -9.27 17.13 22.62
C ALA A 628 -7.97 16.46 23.07
N LEU A 629 -6.94 16.47 22.24
CA LEU A 629 -5.61 15.98 22.60
C LEU A 629 -4.65 17.15 22.57
N THR A 630 -4.03 17.45 23.71
CA THR A 630 -3.18 18.65 23.87
C THR A 630 -1.88 18.29 24.57
N SER A 631 -0.82 19.03 24.28
CA SER A 631 0.50 18.81 24.88
C SER A 631 0.50 19.27 26.34
N ARG A 632 0.87 18.39 27.27
CA ARG A 632 1.07 18.74 28.68
C ARG A 632 2.18 19.78 28.89
N ASP A 633 3.16 19.81 27.99
CA ASP A 633 4.26 20.76 28.06
C ASP A 633 3.83 22.16 27.59
N PHE A 634 3.06 22.27 26.52
CA PHE A 634 2.68 23.57 25.96
C PHE A 634 1.39 24.15 26.57
N ARG A 635 0.49 23.28 27.03
CA ARG A 635 -0.88 23.65 27.44
C ARG A 635 -0.91 24.88 28.35
N PHE A 636 -1.59 25.92 27.88
CA PHE A 636 -1.81 27.21 28.55
C PHE A 636 -0.57 28.08 28.78
N ARG A 637 0.58 27.77 28.17
CA ARG A 637 1.77 28.63 28.26
C ARG A 637 1.69 29.89 27.40
N ALA A 638 1.04 29.80 26.24
CA ALA A 638 0.80 30.92 25.34
C ALA A 638 -0.41 30.64 24.45
N ARG A 639 -1.00 31.70 23.88
CA ARG A 639 -1.95 31.55 22.76
C ARG A 639 -1.20 31.54 21.45
N VAL A 640 -1.64 30.68 20.54
CA VAL A 640 -0.95 30.40 19.28
C VAL A 640 -0.88 31.63 18.37
N TRP A 641 -1.90 32.50 18.39
CA TRP A 641 -1.89 33.76 17.62
C TRP A 641 -0.91 34.82 18.16
N TYR A 642 -0.30 34.61 19.33
CA TYR A 642 0.81 35.43 19.80
C TYR A 642 2.18 34.88 19.41
N LEU A 643 2.24 33.66 18.88
CA LEU A 643 3.49 33.02 18.52
C LEU A 643 3.81 33.28 17.06
N GLU A 644 5.08 33.57 16.81
CA GLU A 644 5.68 33.58 15.49
C GLU A 644 6.16 32.17 15.13
N ARG A 645 6.33 31.91 13.84
CA ARG A 645 6.73 30.59 13.29
C ARG A 645 7.89 30.75 12.33
N ALA A 646 8.92 29.93 12.51
CA ALA A 646 10.03 29.81 11.58
C ALA A 646 10.20 28.37 11.11
N GLU A 647 10.39 28.18 9.80
CA GLU A 647 10.71 26.87 9.24
C GLU A 647 12.14 26.46 9.59
N SER A 648 12.33 25.23 10.06
CA SER A 648 13.64 24.76 10.48
C SER A 648 13.80 23.25 10.31
N VAL A 649 14.94 22.73 10.76
CA VAL A 649 15.31 21.31 10.72
C VAL A 649 15.67 20.87 12.14
N CYS A 650 15.17 19.71 12.53
CA CYS A 650 15.47 19.12 13.84
C CYS A 650 16.96 18.74 13.94
N GLY A 651 17.65 19.29 14.95
CA GLY A 651 19.07 19.02 15.21
C GLY A 651 19.37 17.75 16.01
N ALA A 652 18.39 16.89 16.29
CA ALA A 652 18.52 15.81 17.29
C ALA A 652 19.05 14.46 16.75
N CYS A 653 18.97 14.20 15.44
CA CYS A 653 19.55 13.01 14.82
C CYS A 653 19.74 13.20 13.31
N ALA A 654 20.41 12.24 12.67
CA ALA A 654 20.74 12.27 11.25
C ALA A 654 19.54 12.17 10.31
N ASN A 655 18.31 12.00 10.82
CA ASN A 655 17.12 12.07 9.96
C ASN A 655 16.89 13.48 9.41
N GLY A 656 17.15 14.51 10.23
CA GLY A 656 16.90 15.90 9.86
C GLY A 656 15.42 16.21 9.61
N CYS A 657 14.49 15.76 10.49
CA CYS A 657 13.06 16.03 10.30
C CYS A 657 12.79 17.53 10.12
N ASN A 658 11.98 17.90 9.13
CA ASN A 658 11.55 19.29 8.97
C ASN A 658 10.55 19.66 10.08
N ILE A 659 10.73 20.84 10.65
CA ILE A 659 9.94 21.33 11.79
C ILE A 659 9.54 22.80 11.59
N GLU A 660 8.55 23.22 12.36
CA GLU A 660 8.27 24.61 12.65
C GLU A 660 8.66 24.92 14.10
N ILE A 661 9.38 26.03 14.29
CA ILE A 661 9.74 26.56 15.60
C ILE A 661 8.72 27.63 15.98
N TYR A 662 7.96 27.40 17.05
CA TYR A 662 7.01 28.38 17.59
C TYR A 662 7.70 29.19 18.67
N HIS A 663 7.82 30.50 18.47
CA HIS A 663 8.57 31.39 19.36
C HIS A 663 7.86 32.72 19.58
N ARG A 664 8.28 33.45 20.62
CA ARG A 664 7.86 34.82 20.88
C ARG A 664 8.89 35.48 21.79
N GLU A 665 9.21 36.75 21.51
CA GLU A 665 10.07 37.58 22.37
C GLU A 665 11.40 36.87 22.74
N GLY A 666 12.04 36.26 21.75
CA GLY A 666 13.31 35.55 21.93
C GLY A 666 13.22 34.18 22.62
N ARG A 667 12.01 33.70 22.93
CA ARG A 667 11.78 32.40 23.57
C ARG A 667 11.06 31.41 22.65
N ILE A 668 11.56 30.18 22.56
CA ILE A 668 10.92 29.05 21.88
C ILE A 668 9.98 28.34 22.86
N PHE A 669 8.75 28.07 22.40
CA PHE A 669 7.69 27.44 23.18
C PHE A 669 7.43 25.97 22.81
N ARG A 670 7.54 25.62 21.53
CA ARG A 670 7.34 24.25 21.04
C ARG A 670 7.91 24.05 19.64
N PHE A 671 8.22 22.80 19.31
CA PHE A 671 8.41 22.34 17.94
C PHE A 671 7.19 21.56 17.46
N GLN A 672 6.85 21.72 16.18
CA GLN A 672 5.86 20.91 15.49
C GLN A 672 6.44 20.35 14.19
N PRO A 673 6.00 19.17 13.75
CA PRO A 673 6.48 18.61 12.49
C PRO A 673 5.98 19.47 11.33
N ARG A 674 6.85 19.71 10.35
CA ARG A 674 6.49 20.28 9.06
C ARG A 674 6.48 19.17 8.01
N GLN A 675 5.53 19.25 7.09
CA GLN A 675 5.41 18.26 6.03
C GLN A 675 6.66 18.27 5.12
N ASN A 676 7.25 17.09 4.93
CA ASN A 676 8.25 16.81 3.91
C ASN A 676 8.24 15.29 3.61
N VAL A 677 7.63 14.91 2.48
CA VAL A 677 7.43 13.51 2.09
C VAL A 677 8.75 12.74 1.96
N ALA A 678 9.84 13.42 1.61
CA ALA A 678 11.15 12.82 1.41
C ALA A 678 11.94 12.58 2.71
N VAL A 679 11.49 13.11 3.86
CA VAL A 679 12.26 13.05 5.12
C VAL A 679 11.44 12.49 6.28
N ASN A 680 10.44 13.23 6.73
CA ASN A 680 9.65 12.88 7.92
C ASN A 680 8.17 12.73 7.64
N GLN A 681 7.77 12.83 6.36
CA GLN A 681 6.39 12.82 5.88
C GLN A 681 5.56 13.90 6.57
N TYR A 682 4.95 13.57 7.71
CA TYR A 682 4.10 14.45 8.51
C TYR A 682 4.46 14.41 10.00
N TRP A 683 5.45 13.62 10.39
CA TRP A 683 5.63 13.18 11.79
C TRP A 683 6.97 13.66 12.36
N MET A 684 7.08 13.62 13.68
CA MET A 684 8.35 13.77 14.38
C MET A 684 8.39 12.93 15.65
N CYS A 685 9.57 12.46 16.06
CA CYS A 685 9.71 11.78 17.34
C CYS A 685 9.63 12.76 18.52
N ASP A 686 9.26 12.25 19.68
CA ASP A 686 9.10 13.04 20.90
C ASP A 686 10.45 13.56 21.44
N ALA A 687 11.54 12.81 21.24
CA ALA A 687 12.89 13.28 21.57
C ALA A 687 13.25 14.54 20.77
N GLY A 688 13.02 14.54 19.46
CA GLY A 688 13.21 15.71 18.61
C GLY A 688 12.29 16.87 19.02
N ARG A 689 11.03 16.57 19.35
CA ARG A 689 10.02 17.55 19.77
C ARG A 689 10.41 18.31 21.01
N LEU A 690 11.09 17.65 21.96
CA LEU A 690 11.48 18.24 23.23
C LEU A 690 12.91 18.81 23.24
N SER A 691 13.68 18.59 22.17
CA SER A 691 15.06 19.07 22.05
C SER A 691 15.20 20.61 22.09
N TYR A 692 14.12 21.35 21.85
CA TYR A 692 14.11 22.82 21.96
C TYR A 692 14.45 23.34 23.36
N ARG A 693 14.30 22.50 24.40
CA ARG A 693 14.62 22.84 25.79
C ARG A 693 16.12 23.08 25.97
N ASP A 694 16.94 22.32 25.27
CA ASP A 694 18.40 22.42 25.36
C ASP A 694 18.92 23.70 24.68
N LEU A 695 18.17 24.26 23.71
CA LEU A 695 18.55 25.47 23.00
C LEU A 695 18.47 26.75 23.84
N GLN A 696 17.79 26.70 24.99
CA GLN A 696 17.49 27.87 25.83
C GLN A 696 17.77 27.61 27.32
N GLY A 697 18.70 26.68 27.60
CA GLY A 697 19.08 26.32 28.96
C GLY A 697 19.84 27.43 29.70
N ALA A 698 20.02 27.28 31.00
CA ALA A 698 20.74 28.25 31.84
C ALA A 698 22.27 28.29 31.58
N GLY A 699 22.83 27.31 30.84
CA GLY A 699 24.26 27.20 30.54
C GLY A 699 24.75 27.98 29.32
N ARG A 700 23.87 28.75 28.67
CA ARG A 700 24.14 29.46 27.42
C ARG A 700 25.23 30.53 27.58
N LEU A 701 26.22 30.52 26.70
CA LEU A 701 27.23 31.57 26.63
C LEU A 701 26.64 32.83 25.97
N THR A 702 27.00 34.01 26.45
CA THR A 702 26.42 35.29 25.98
C THR A 702 27.43 36.30 25.45
N HIS A 703 28.73 36.12 25.69
CA HIS A 703 29.79 37.02 25.23
C HIS A 703 31.13 36.25 25.16
N PRO A 704 32.09 36.71 24.33
CA PRO A 704 33.43 36.12 24.28
C PRO A 704 34.11 36.18 25.64
N LEU A 705 34.79 35.10 26.03
CA LEU A 705 35.57 35.02 27.27
C LEU A 705 37.03 34.78 26.93
N VAL A 706 37.91 35.53 27.58
CA VAL A 706 39.36 35.33 27.50
C VAL A 706 39.89 35.07 28.91
N ARG A 707 40.80 34.11 29.04
CA ARG A 707 41.44 33.78 30.31
C ARG A 707 42.42 34.88 30.72
N GLY A 708 42.18 35.48 31.88
CA GLY A 708 43.12 36.34 32.59
C GLY A 708 44.09 35.53 33.46
N GLU A 709 44.70 36.16 34.48
CA GLU A 709 45.68 35.49 35.35
C GLU A 709 45.07 34.31 36.14
N ASP A 710 43.83 34.42 36.65
CA ASP A 710 43.16 33.35 37.41
C ASP A 710 41.67 33.12 37.04
N GLU A 711 41.03 34.03 36.29
CA GLU A 711 39.60 33.96 35.96
C GLU A 711 39.31 34.35 34.49
N PHE A 712 38.15 33.92 33.98
CA PHE A 712 37.63 34.39 32.69
C PHE A 712 37.16 35.84 32.78
N VAL A 713 37.59 36.67 31.84
CA VAL A 713 37.15 38.06 31.70
C VAL A 713 36.34 38.21 30.41
N PRO A 714 35.18 38.88 30.44
CA PRO A 714 34.45 39.26 29.23
C PRO A 714 35.34 40.05 28.26
N SER A 715 35.27 39.71 26.97
CA SER A 715 36.07 40.35 25.92
C SER A 715 35.19 40.78 24.75
N THR A 716 35.66 41.77 23.99
CA THR A 716 35.01 42.18 22.74
C THR A 716 35.34 41.19 21.63
N TRP A 717 34.44 41.04 20.65
CA TRP A 717 34.69 40.20 19.48
C TRP A 717 35.98 40.55 18.73
N ALA A 718 36.26 41.84 18.56
CA ALA A 718 37.46 42.29 17.84
C ALA A 718 38.75 41.85 18.54
N SER A 719 38.77 41.92 19.87
CA SER A 719 39.89 41.49 20.72
C SER A 719 40.01 39.97 20.74
N ALA A 720 38.92 39.25 21.05
CA ALA A 720 38.92 37.79 21.16
C ALA A 720 39.30 37.11 19.83
N ILE A 721 38.70 37.51 18.70
CA ILE A 721 39.06 37.00 17.38
C ILE A 721 40.50 37.37 17.02
N GLY A 722 40.95 38.59 17.36
CA GLY A 722 42.32 39.03 17.12
C GLY A 722 43.35 38.18 17.87
N GLN A 723 43.10 37.90 19.14
CA GLN A 723 43.95 37.05 19.97
C GLN A 723 43.98 35.61 19.47
N VAL A 724 42.83 35.04 19.12
CA VAL A 724 42.75 33.68 18.56
C VAL A 724 43.47 33.59 17.22
N ALA A 725 43.19 34.47 16.27
CA ALA A 725 43.84 34.46 14.96
C ALA A 725 45.35 34.68 15.07
N GLY A 726 45.79 35.64 15.88
CA GLY A 726 47.21 35.91 16.12
C GLY A 726 47.92 34.69 16.73
N ARG A 727 47.41 34.19 17.87
CA ARG A 727 48.04 33.09 18.61
C ARG A 727 48.07 31.78 17.81
N LEU A 728 46.98 31.42 17.13
CA LEU A 728 46.96 30.24 16.26
C LEU A 728 47.92 30.38 15.08
N GLY A 729 47.97 31.56 14.44
CA GLY A 729 48.87 31.84 13.32
C GLY A 729 50.35 31.85 13.71
N ASP A 730 50.69 32.41 14.88
CA ASP A 730 52.05 32.42 15.41
C ASP A 730 52.52 31.01 15.74
N LEU A 731 51.72 30.24 16.48
CA LEU A 731 52.06 28.86 16.86
C LEU A 731 52.21 27.95 15.62
N ALA A 732 51.36 28.11 14.60
CA ALA A 732 51.48 27.38 13.34
C ALA A 732 52.77 27.73 12.57
N ARG A 733 53.19 29.00 12.59
CA ARG A 733 54.44 29.43 11.93
C ARG A 733 55.69 28.99 12.68
N GLU A 734 55.68 29.07 14.00
CA GLU A 734 56.83 28.72 14.85
C GLU A 734 57.09 27.22 14.89
N HIS A 735 56.03 26.40 14.96
CA HIS A 735 56.15 24.96 15.21
C HIS A 735 55.87 24.09 13.97
N GLY A 736 55.46 24.71 12.86
CA GLY A 736 55.24 24.06 11.57
C GLY A 736 53.91 23.30 11.44
N PRO A 737 53.68 22.65 10.29
CA PRO A 737 52.43 21.97 9.99
C PRO A 737 52.10 20.86 11.00
N GLY A 738 50.84 20.81 11.41
CA GLY A 738 50.32 19.84 12.37
C GLY A 738 50.50 20.19 13.85
N ALA A 739 51.08 21.35 14.17
CA ALA A 739 51.17 21.88 15.53
C ALA A 739 49.81 22.35 16.09
N VAL A 740 48.85 22.65 15.23
CA VAL A 740 47.48 23.02 15.59
C VAL A 740 46.53 21.85 15.29
N GLY A 741 45.62 21.56 16.22
CA GLY A 741 44.57 20.57 16.07
C GLY A 741 43.19 21.23 16.07
N ILE A 742 42.28 20.76 15.23
CA ILE A 742 40.90 21.24 15.15
C ILE A 742 39.95 20.04 15.24
N VAL A 743 39.02 20.07 16.20
CA VAL A 743 37.97 19.06 16.35
C VAL A 743 36.65 19.63 15.86
N VAL A 744 36.07 18.99 14.85
CA VAL A 744 34.82 19.41 14.19
C VAL A 744 33.69 18.45 14.53
N SER A 745 32.63 18.96 15.14
CA SER A 745 31.43 18.20 15.48
C SER A 745 30.49 17.99 14.29
N ALA A 746 29.83 16.84 14.23
CA ALA A 746 28.74 16.53 13.30
C ALA A 746 27.44 17.29 13.61
N HIS A 747 27.41 18.11 14.67
CA HIS A 747 26.39 19.13 14.90
C HIS A 747 26.68 20.46 14.18
N ALA A 748 27.85 20.62 13.55
CA ALA A 748 28.18 21.82 12.79
C ALA A 748 27.36 21.89 11.48
N PRO A 749 26.75 23.05 11.17
CA PRO A 749 26.18 23.32 9.85
C PRO A 749 27.22 23.19 8.72
N ASN A 750 26.77 22.94 7.49
CA ASN A 750 27.67 22.75 6.35
C ASN A 750 28.61 23.95 6.13
N GLU A 751 28.11 25.17 6.37
CA GLU A 751 28.85 26.43 6.24
C GLU A 751 30.00 26.51 7.27
N GLU A 752 29.77 26.05 8.49
CA GLU A 752 30.79 26.03 9.54
C GLU A 752 31.84 24.96 9.27
N VAL A 753 31.43 23.77 8.80
CA VAL A 753 32.36 22.70 8.37
C VAL A 753 33.28 23.20 7.25
N PHE A 754 32.72 23.92 6.27
CA PHE A 754 33.48 24.51 5.17
C PHE A 754 34.55 25.49 5.67
N LEU A 755 34.16 26.41 6.55
CA LEU A 755 35.08 27.41 7.10
C LEU A 755 36.14 26.79 8.02
N LEU A 756 35.80 25.75 8.78
CA LEU A 756 36.77 25.00 9.58
C LEU A 756 37.81 24.28 8.72
N ARG A 757 37.42 23.75 7.56
CA ARG A 757 38.37 23.19 6.58
C ARG A 757 39.31 24.24 6.01
N ARG A 758 38.79 25.43 5.69
CA ARG A 758 39.61 26.56 5.24
C ARG A 758 40.54 27.08 6.34
N LEU A 759 40.07 27.14 7.58
CA LEU A 759 40.88 27.48 8.73
C LEU A 759 42.01 26.47 8.93
N ALA A 760 41.69 25.18 8.84
CA ALA A 760 42.69 24.11 8.93
C ALA A 760 43.74 24.22 7.82
N ALA A 761 43.32 24.49 6.58
CA ALA A 761 44.22 24.69 5.46
C ALA A 761 45.15 25.90 5.65
N ALA A 762 44.62 27.03 6.14
CA ALA A 762 45.40 28.24 6.41
C ALA A 762 46.46 28.03 7.50
N LEU A 763 46.19 27.17 8.47
CA LEU A 763 47.09 26.88 9.60
C LEU A 763 47.98 25.64 9.38
N GLY A 764 47.76 24.87 8.31
CA GLY A 764 48.34 23.53 8.18
C GLY A 764 47.95 22.60 9.34
N ALA A 765 46.74 22.74 9.88
CA ALA A 765 46.27 22.06 11.08
C ALA A 765 45.84 20.60 10.82
N ARG A 766 45.93 19.77 11.86
CA ARG A 766 45.32 18.43 11.89
C ARG A 766 43.85 18.54 12.24
N VAL A 767 42.98 17.84 11.50
CA VAL A 767 41.52 17.88 11.73
C VAL A 767 41.02 16.52 12.19
N ALA A 768 40.22 16.51 13.25
CA ALA A 768 39.42 15.35 13.64
C ALA A 768 37.93 15.67 13.57
N ALA A 769 37.18 14.90 12.79
CA ALA A 769 35.73 14.99 12.78
C ALA A 769 35.13 13.98 13.78
N VAL A 770 34.14 14.42 14.55
CA VAL A 770 33.48 13.63 15.59
C VAL A 770 31.98 13.52 15.33
N SER A 771 31.46 12.30 15.30
CA SER A 771 30.03 11.99 15.22
C SER A 771 29.66 10.97 16.30
N TRP A 772 29.68 11.41 17.56
CA TRP A 772 29.37 10.52 18.67
C TRP A 772 27.86 10.38 18.87
N SER A 773 27.41 9.19 19.23
CA SER A 773 26.02 8.90 19.61
C SER A 773 26.03 8.06 20.90
N PRO A 774 25.14 8.33 21.88
CA PRO A 774 25.09 7.54 23.11
C PRO A 774 24.87 6.05 22.82
N PRO A 775 25.71 5.14 23.36
CA PRO A 775 25.49 3.71 23.23
C PRO A 775 24.11 3.31 23.76
N GLY A 776 23.37 2.52 22.99
CA GLY A 776 22.02 2.09 23.36
C GLY A 776 20.93 3.16 23.21
N ALA A 777 21.24 4.33 22.63
CA ALA A 777 20.21 5.31 22.31
C ALA A 777 19.13 4.69 21.38
N PHE A 778 17.86 4.93 21.71
CA PHE A 778 16.73 4.42 20.94
C PHE A 778 16.82 4.85 19.48
N HIS A 779 16.56 3.93 18.56
CA HIS A 779 16.45 4.17 17.13
C HIS A 779 15.49 3.14 16.51
N ASP A 780 15.01 3.45 15.31
CA ASP A 780 14.09 2.60 14.55
C ASP A 780 14.28 2.76 13.04
N ASP A 781 13.58 1.92 12.29
CA ASP A 781 13.56 1.96 10.83
C ASP A 781 12.60 3.04 10.28
N PHE A 782 11.97 3.83 11.17
CA PHE A 782 11.02 4.87 10.80
C PHE A 782 11.71 6.25 10.74
N LEU A 783 11.71 7.02 11.83
CA LEU A 783 12.27 8.38 11.86
C LEU A 783 13.53 8.51 12.70
N VAL A 784 13.71 7.71 13.75
CA VAL A 784 14.79 7.92 14.70
C VAL A 784 16.02 7.16 14.25
N LYS A 785 17.03 7.85 13.74
CA LYS A 785 18.28 7.21 13.29
C LYS A 785 19.25 6.94 14.45
N ALA A 786 20.06 5.89 14.30
CA ALA A 786 21.09 5.52 15.28
C ALA A 786 22.12 6.64 15.46
N ASP A 787 22.51 7.28 14.35
CA ASP A 787 23.32 8.48 14.35
C ASP A 787 22.51 9.68 14.89
N LYS A 788 22.93 10.18 16.06
CA LYS A 788 22.32 11.31 16.77
C LYS A 788 22.86 12.67 16.36
N ASN A 789 23.58 12.75 15.24
CA ASN A 789 24.12 13.99 14.72
C ASN A 789 23.39 14.41 13.44
N PRO A 790 22.95 15.67 13.31
CA PRO A 790 22.18 16.11 12.16
C PRO A 790 22.98 16.21 10.86
N ASN A 791 24.32 16.26 10.92
CA ASN A 791 25.16 16.59 9.77
C ASN A 791 26.38 15.69 9.53
N THR A 792 26.36 14.44 10.01
CA THR A 792 27.45 13.48 9.73
C THR A 792 27.67 13.26 8.24
N ALA A 793 26.60 13.24 7.44
CA ALA A 793 26.73 13.12 5.99
C ALA A 793 27.37 14.37 5.38
N GLY A 794 27.05 15.57 5.88
CA GLY A 794 27.67 16.82 5.44
C GLY A 794 29.17 16.85 5.68
N LEU A 795 29.64 16.35 6.83
CA LEU A 795 31.07 16.16 7.09
C LEU A 795 31.73 15.26 6.04
N ARG A 796 31.14 14.08 5.77
CA ARG A 796 31.67 13.11 4.81
C ARG A 796 31.73 13.68 3.40
N LEU A 797 30.68 14.37 2.95
CA LEU A 797 30.63 15.00 1.63
C LEU A 797 31.67 16.11 1.47
N GLN A 798 32.04 16.76 2.57
CA GLN A 798 33.14 17.73 2.60
C GLN A 798 34.52 17.08 2.85
N GLY A 799 34.63 15.75 2.76
CA GLY A 799 35.91 15.04 2.86
C GLY A 799 36.42 14.82 4.28
N LEU A 800 35.59 15.04 5.31
CA LEU A 800 35.93 14.76 6.69
C LEU A 800 35.29 13.43 7.13
N ALA A 801 36.11 12.39 7.28
CA ALA A 801 35.67 11.11 7.79
C ALA A 801 35.45 11.20 9.32
N PRO A 802 34.23 10.98 9.81
CA PRO A 802 34.00 10.80 11.24
C PRO A 802 34.66 9.49 11.69
N ASP A 803 35.24 9.47 12.89
CA ASP A 803 35.76 8.28 13.60
C ASP A 803 37.21 7.84 13.30
N GLY A 804 38.16 8.76 13.09
CA GLY A 804 39.54 8.36 12.76
C GLY A 804 40.72 9.20 13.25
N ALA A 805 40.54 10.26 14.05
CA ALA A 805 41.68 11.14 14.40
C ALA A 805 41.61 11.84 15.76
N LEU A 806 40.53 11.68 16.54
CA LEU A 806 40.40 12.37 17.83
C LEU A 806 41.40 11.84 18.85
N ASP A 807 41.50 10.52 19.00
CA ASP A 807 42.42 9.90 19.97
C ASP A 807 43.88 10.23 19.62
N ASP A 808 44.21 10.33 18.33
CA ASP A 808 45.53 10.76 17.85
C ASP A 808 45.81 12.25 18.13
N LEU A 809 44.79 13.11 18.10
CA LEU A 809 44.91 14.51 18.47
C LEU A 809 45.07 14.67 19.98
N LEU A 810 44.22 14.02 20.78
CA LEU A 810 44.27 14.04 22.23
C LEU A 810 45.59 13.43 22.74
N GLY A 811 46.03 12.32 22.14
CA GLY A 811 47.33 11.71 22.45
C GLY A 811 48.51 12.60 22.07
N ALA A 812 48.43 13.37 20.98
CA ALA A 812 49.45 14.35 20.62
C ALA A 812 49.48 15.55 21.59
N ALA A 813 48.32 16.05 22.00
CA ALA A 813 48.19 17.10 23.00
C ALA A 813 48.74 16.66 24.37
N SER A 814 48.33 15.49 24.86
CA SER A 814 48.86 14.90 26.10
C SER A 814 50.38 14.68 26.06
N ALA A 815 50.93 14.37 24.89
CA ALA A 815 52.38 14.20 24.69
C ALA A 815 53.14 15.52 24.47
N GLY A 816 52.49 16.69 24.54
CA GLY A 816 53.11 17.99 24.30
C GLY A 816 53.51 18.25 22.84
N ARG A 817 53.01 17.44 21.89
CA ARG A 817 53.27 17.56 20.44
C ARG A 817 52.30 18.51 19.73
N LEU A 818 51.26 18.96 20.42
CA LEU A 818 50.27 19.91 19.93
C LEU A 818 50.42 21.23 20.70
N GLN A 819 50.51 22.34 19.97
CA GLN A 819 50.69 23.68 20.56
C GLN A 819 49.36 24.43 20.70
N ALA A 820 48.37 24.10 19.88
CA ALA A 820 47.03 24.62 20.03
C ALA A 820 45.95 23.59 19.67
N LEU A 821 44.82 23.64 20.36
CA LEU A 821 43.64 22.82 20.11
C LEU A 821 42.40 23.71 19.99
N VAL A 822 41.63 23.51 18.93
CA VAL A 822 40.34 24.18 18.71
C VAL A 822 39.23 23.13 18.84
N LEU A 823 38.32 23.31 19.79
CA LEU A 823 37.13 22.48 19.95
C LEU A 823 35.91 23.22 19.42
N HIS A 824 35.21 22.65 18.44
CA HIS A 824 34.04 23.27 17.82
C HIS A 824 32.77 22.43 18.02
N ARG A 825 31.80 22.98 18.77
CA ARG A 825 30.50 22.36 19.14
C ARG A 825 30.63 20.96 19.73
N THR A 826 31.67 20.74 20.53
CA THR A 826 31.94 19.45 21.15
C THR A 826 32.75 19.59 22.42
N ASP A 827 32.42 18.75 23.39
CA ASP A 827 33.20 18.55 24.60
C ASP A 827 33.42 17.04 24.79
N PRO A 828 34.62 16.53 24.45
CA PRO A 828 34.93 15.11 24.60
C PRO A 828 34.84 14.58 26.04
N THR A 829 34.92 15.43 27.08
CA THR A 829 34.83 14.94 28.48
C THR A 829 33.43 14.40 28.82
N THR A 830 32.42 14.80 28.04
CA THR A 830 31.02 14.40 28.28
C THR A 830 30.69 13.00 27.76
N TRP A 831 31.50 12.43 26.88
CA TRP A 831 31.23 11.15 26.22
C TRP A 831 32.44 10.24 26.00
N ARG A 832 33.65 10.70 26.37
CA ARG A 832 34.84 9.86 26.60
C ARG A 832 35.14 9.76 28.08
N ASP A 833 36.08 8.89 28.44
CA ASP A 833 36.66 8.89 29.78
C ASP A 833 37.34 10.23 30.04
N ALA A 834 36.74 11.06 30.90
CA ALA A 834 37.26 12.37 31.26
C ALA A 834 38.69 12.29 31.82
N ALA A 835 39.05 11.21 32.51
CA ALA A 835 40.42 11.02 33.02
C ALA A 835 41.46 10.87 31.90
N ALA A 836 41.04 10.40 30.72
CA ALA A 836 41.89 10.31 29.53
C ALA A 836 41.93 11.61 28.72
N VAL A 837 40.89 12.45 28.80
CA VAL A 837 40.77 13.71 28.05
C VAL A 837 41.42 14.89 28.78
N ARG A 838 41.20 15.04 30.09
CA ARG A 838 41.69 16.19 30.88
C ARG A 838 43.18 16.47 30.71
N PRO A 839 44.09 15.47 30.74
CA PRO A 839 45.52 15.73 30.55
C PRO A 839 45.86 16.38 29.20
N ALA A 840 45.07 16.11 28.15
CA ALA A 840 45.25 16.75 26.85
C ALA A 840 44.84 18.22 26.87
N LEU A 841 43.74 18.54 27.57
CA LEU A 841 43.23 19.90 27.72
C LEU A 841 44.11 20.77 28.62
N GLU A 842 44.68 20.19 29.68
CA GLU A 842 45.59 20.89 30.60
C GLU A 842 46.96 21.19 29.99
N ARG A 843 47.48 20.29 29.15
CA ARG A 843 48.83 20.39 28.60
C ARG A 843 48.94 21.22 27.33
N VAL A 844 47.85 21.42 26.60
CA VAL A 844 47.91 22.18 25.35
C VAL A 844 48.14 23.66 25.66
N PRO A 845 49.19 24.30 25.09
CA PRO A 845 49.52 25.70 25.40
C PRO A 845 48.48 26.72 24.97
N CYS A 846 47.58 26.38 24.05
CA CYS A 846 46.47 27.23 23.64
C CYS A 846 45.23 26.39 23.34
N LEU A 847 44.19 26.52 24.18
CA LEU A 847 42.89 25.88 23.96
C LEU A 847 41.84 26.93 23.61
N VAL A 848 41.19 26.75 22.45
CA VAL A 848 40.08 27.61 21.98
C VAL A 848 38.83 26.77 21.89
N VAL A 849 37.74 27.24 22.51
CA VAL A 849 36.44 26.56 22.48
C VAL A 849 35.42 27.44 21.77
N LEU A 850 34.80 26.92 20.72
CA LEU A 850 33.66 27.52 20.04
C LEU A 850 32.42 26.66 20.32
N ASP A 851 31.52 27.14 21.16
CA ASP A 851 30.35 26.36 21.58
C ASP A 851 29.14 27.26 21.89
N THR A 852 27.98 26.63 22.04
CA THR A 852 26.70 27.25 22.39
C THR A 852 26.54 27.43 23.90
N ASP A 853 27.16 26.56 24.69
CA ASP A 853 26.98 26.44 26.13
C ASP A 853 28.33 26.26 26.81
N ARG A 854 28.45 26.74 28.06
CA ARG A 854 29.63 26.51 28.87
C ARG A 854 29.63 25.06 29.34
N ARG A 855 30.70 24.32 29.01
CA ARG A 855 30.89 22.91 29.38
C ARG A 855 32.23 22.72 30.09
N GLU A 856 32.55 21.50 30.51
CA GLU A 856 33.77 21.22 31.26
C GLU A 856 35.04 21.60 30.48
N ALA A 857 35.11 21.30 29.18
CA ALA A 857 36.26 21.70 28.35
C ALA A 857 36.46 23.23 28.31
N SER A 858 35.39 24.02 28.51
CA SER A 858 35.51 25.49 28.59
C SER A 858 36.34 25.93 29.79
N GLU A 859 36.40 25.15 30.88
CA GLU A 859 37.18 25.47 32.08
C GLU A 859 38.69 25.39 31.88
N TYR A 860 39.15 24.78 30.79
CA TYR A 860 40.57 24.71 30.42
C TYR A 860 40.94 25.71 29.32
N ALA A 861 39.95 26.38 28.71
CA ALA A 861 40.16 27.20 27.53
C ALA A 861 40.88 28.52 27.85
N ASP A 862 41.79 28.94 26.97
CA ASP A 862 42.33 30.30 26.95
C ASP A 862 41.29 31.29 26.40
N VAL A 863 40.50 30.85 25.42
CA VAL A 863 39.46 31.67 24.79
C VAL A 863 38.21 30.82 24.55
N VAL A 864 37.05 31.32 24.97
CA VAL A 864 35.74 30.75 24.66
C VAL A 864 34.97 31.73 23.77
N LEU A 865 34.58 31.29 22.58
CA LEU A 865 33.82 32.08 21.61
C LEU A 865 32.38 31.54 21.53
N PRO A 866 31.38 32.33 21.96
CA PRO A 866 29.99 31.89 21.93
C PRO A 866 29.43 31.91 20.50
N ILE A 867 28.87 30.80 20.05
CA ILE A 867 28.25 30.69 18.72
C ILE A 867 26.76 30.36 18.79
N ALA A 868 26.02 30.85 17.80
CA ALA A 868 24.57 30.67 17.68
C ALA A 868 24.16 29.19 17.54
N THR A 869 22.97 28.83 18.00
CA THR A 869 22.33 27.54 17.67
C THR A 869 21.70 27.58 16.28
N TYR A 870 21.28 26.42 15.76
CA TYR A 870 20.52 26.35 14.51
C TYR A 870 19.15 27.05 14.57
N ALA A 871 18.64 27.39 15.76
CA ALA A 871 17.42 28.17 15.93
C ALA A 871 17.68 29.70 15.93
N GLU A 872 18.94 30.12 15.91
CA GLU A 872 19.38 31.51 16.07
C GLU A 872 20.09 32.08 14.84
N CYS A 873 20.37 31.24 13.84
CA CYS A 873 20.99 31.64 12.59
C CYS A 873 20.44 30.82 11.41
N ASP A 874 20.62 31.35 10.19
CA ASP A 874 20.45 30.56 8.96
C ASP A 874 21.65 29.63 8.74
N GLY A 875 21.38 28.49 8.11
CA GLY A 875 22.40 27.52 7.72
C GLY A 875 21.79 26.28 7.05
N THR A 876 22.64 25.29 6.79
CA THR A 876 22.20 24.01 6.21
C THR A 876 22.75 22.79 6.95
N PHE A 877 21.93 21.74 6.99
CA PHE A 877 22.35 20.39 7.36
C PHE A 877 22.19 19.44 6.19
N THR A 878 22.97 18.37 6.17
CA THR A 878 22.86 17.27 5.23
C THR A 878 22.54 15.99 5.98
N ASN A 879 21.34 15.47 5.77
CA ASN A 879 20.84 14.32 6.50
C ASN A 879 21.49 13.00 6.02
N HIS A 880 21.16 11.89 6.69
CA HIS A 880 21.70 10.55 6.40
C HIS A 880 21.46 10.07 4.96
N ALA A 881 20.43 10.58 4.27
CA ALA A 881 20.11 10.26 2.89
C ALA A 881 20.83 11.17 1.88
N GLY A 882 21.73 12.05 2.35
CA GLY A 882 22.44 13.01 1.50
C GLY A 882 21.58 14.19 1.06
N ARG A 883 20.43 14.44 1.72
CA ARG A 883 19.57 15.59 1.42
C ARG A 883 20.04 16.80 2.21
N VAL A 884 20.40 17.86 1.50
CA VAL A 884 20.74 19.17 2.04
C VAL A 884 19.46 19.93 2.32
N GLN A 885 19.29 20.39 3.56
CA GLN A 885 18.09 21.05 4.07
C GLN A 885 18.48 22.36 4.74
N ARG A 886 17.71 23.41 4.46
CA ARG A 886 17.88 24.73 5.05
C ARG A 886 17.11 24.84 6.37
N PHE A 887 17.74 25.46 7.37
CA PHE A 887 17.06 25.94 8.57
C PHE A 887 17.15 27.46 8.64
N HIS A 888 16.12 28.09 9.19
CA HIS A 888 16.04 29.55 9.36
C HIS A 888 16.16 29.94 10.83
N ALA A 889 16.71 31.13 11.07
CA ALA A 889 16.73 31.75 12.40
C ALA A 889 15.28 31.99 12.88
N ALA A 890 14.96 31.48 14.07
CA ALA A 890 13.68 31.66 14.74
C ALA A 890 13.78 32.74 15.82
N VAL A 891 14.83 32.70 16.65
CA VAL A 891 15.04 33.65 17.74
C VAL A 891 16.35 34.41 17.54
N GLN A 892 16.46 35.57 18.17
CA GLN A 892 17.72 36.31 18.16
C GLN A 892 18.73 35.62 19.11
N PRO A 893 20.03 35.52 18.74
CA PRO A 893 21.05 35.04 19.65
C PRO A 893 21.12 35.87 20.94
N PRO A 894 21.35 35.26 22.12
CA PRO A 894 21.40 36.00 23.37
C PRO A 894 22.69 36.82 23.51
N GLY A 895 22.59 38.00 24.13
CA GLY A 895 23.74 38.86 24.40
C GLY A 895 24.50 39.27 23.13
N GLU A 896 25.81 39.02 23.11
CA GLU A 896 26.72 39.29 22.01
C GLU A 896 26.99 38.07 21.12
N VAL A 897 26.27 36.96 21.26
CA VAL A 897 26.48 35.75 20.43
C VAL A 897 26.43 36.09 18.92
N ARG A 898 27.25 35.41 18.13
CA ARG A 898 27.28 35.53 16.67
C ARG A 898 27.12 34.17 15.99
N PRO A 899 26.62 34.10 14.75
CA PRO A 899 26.61 32.85 13.99
C PRO A 899 28.02 32.28 13.84
N GLY A 900 28.17 30.95 13.91
CA GLY A 900 29.50 30.34 13.80
C GLY A 900 30.17 30.59 12.45
N TRP A 901 29.40 30.66 11.35
CA TRP A 901 29.93 31.02 10.03
C TRP A 901 30.54 32.43 10.02
N PHE A 902 30.02 33.36 10.80
CA PHE A 902 30.57 34.72 10.92
C PHE A 902 31.90 34.69 11.66
N VAL A 903 31.92 34.04 12.84
CA VAL A 903 33.12 33.95 13.69
C VAL A 903 34.27 33.24 12.96
N LEU A 904 33.97 32.12 12.32
CA LEU A 904 34.96 31.35 11.56
C LEU A 904 35.41 32.10 10.29
N GLY A 905 34.49 32.78 9.60
CA GLY A 905 34.82 33.61 8.44
C GLY A 905 35.78 34.74 8.78
N GLU A 906 35.56 35.42 9.91
CA GLU A 906 36.47 36.44 10.44
C GLU A 906 37.86 35.85 10.76
N LEU A 907 37.93 34.71 11.45
CA LEU A 907 39.21 34.03 11.75
C LEU A 907 39.98 33.68 10.48
N VAL A 908 39.31 33.08 9.49
CA VAL A 908 39.92 32.73 8.20
C VAL A 908 40.40 33.98 7.47
N SER A 909 39.60 35.06 7.46
CA SER A 909 39.95 36.31 6.78
C SER A 909 41.22 36.94 7.36
N ARG A 910 41.37 36.96 8.69
CA ARG A 910 42.56 37.53 9.36
C ARG A 910 43.83 36.73 9.12
N LEU A 911 43.72 35.41 8.99
CA LEU A 911 44.86 34.53 8.72
C LEU A 911 45.29 34.54 7.25
N THR A 912 44.35 34.72 6.33
CA THR A 912 44.60 34.63 4.88
C THR A 912 44.71 35.98 4.18
N GLY A 913 44.31 37.08 4.83
CA GLY A 913 44.19 38.41 4.21
C GLY A 913 42.96 38.57 3.31
N GLY A 914 42.05 37.61 3.30
CA GLY A 914 40.78 37.67 2.55
C GLY A 914 39.72 38.57 3.20
N ARG A 915 38.52 38.61 2.60
CA ARG A 915 37.34 39.27 3.21
C ARG A 915 36.43 38.22 3.85
N PRO A 916 35.81 38.52 5.01
CA PRO A 916 34.80 37.65 5.61
C PRO A 916 33.53 37.62 4.74
N TYR A 917 32.74 36.55 4.87
CA TYR A 917 31.45 36.42 4.22
C TYR A 917 30.38 37.27 4.92
N GLU A 918 29.44 37.81 4.15
CA GLU A 918 28.38 38.70 4.67
C GLU A 918 27.15 37.93 5.19
N SER A 919 26.97 36.67 4.78
CA SER A 919 25.81 35.85 5.17
C SER A 919 26.10 34.34 5.11
N ALA A 920 25.21 33.54 5.71
CA ALA A 920 25.20 32.09 5.57
C ALA A 920 25.03 31.66 4.11
N GLU A 921 24.18 32.35 3.35
CA GLU A 921 23.95 32.09 1.92
C GLU A 921 25.22 32.33 1.09
N ALA A 922 25.93 33.43 1.33
CA ALA A 922 27.20 33.71 0.65
C ALA A 922 28.26 32.65 0.99
N THR A 923 28.28 32.18 2.24
CA THR A 923 29.18 31.10 2.68
C THR A 923 28.82 29.78 2.00
N PHE A 924 27.53 29.46 1.89
CA PHE A 924 27.06 28.24 1.22
C PHE A 924 27.32 28.27 -0.29
N ALA A 925 27.19 29.43 -0.93
CA ALA A 925 27.53 29.59 -2.34
C ALA A 925 29.01 29.27 -2.59
N ALA A 926 29.91 29.79 -1.74
CA ALA A 926 31.34 29.45 -1.82
C ALA A 926 31.61 27.96 -1.56
N LEU A 927 30.87 27.33 -0.63
CA LEU A 927 30.92 25.87 -0.45
C LEU A 927 30.50 25.11 -1.71
N ALA A 928 29.40 25.51 -2.34
CA ALA A 928 28.87 24.86 -3.54
C ALA A 928 29.83 24.99 -4.75
N GLU A 929 30.58 26.09 -4.83
CA GLU A 929 31.61 26.30 -5.86
C GLU A 929 32.84 25.40 -5.64
N GLU A 930 33.26 25.20 -4.39
CA GLU A 930 34.51 24.47 -4.07
C GLU A 930 34.33 22.98 -3.77
N CYS A 931 33.12 22.57 -3.39
CA CYS A 931 32.84 21.21 -2.98
C CYS A 931 31.86 20.54 -3.95
N ALA A 932 32.41 19.70 -4.85
CA ALA A 932 31.68 19.07 -5.95
C ALA A 932 30.33 18.41 -5.56
N PRO A 933 30.17 17.72 -4.41
CA PRO A 933 28.86 17.18 -4.00
C PRO A 933 27.76 18.22 -3.79
N PHE A 934 28.13 19.47 -3.47
CA PHE A 934 27.20 20.60 -3.30
C PHE A 934 27.06 21.44 -4.58
N GLY A 935 27.75 21.07 -5.66
CA GLY A 935 27.74 21.79 -6.93
C GLY A 935 26.33 21.95 -7.50
N GLY A 936 25.98 23.19 -7.87
CA GLY A 936 24.66 23.53 -8.40
C GLY A 936 23.55 23.71 -7.35
N LEU A 937 23.85 23.54 -6.06
CA LEU A 937 22.92 23.86 -4.98
C LEU A 937 23.02 25.34 -4.57
N GLY A 938 21.92 25.89 -4.07
CA GLY A 938 21.86 27.24 -3.50
C GLY A 938 20.61 27.39 -2.63
N TYR A 939 20.59 28.41 -1.75
CA TYR A 939 19.50 28.59 -0.79
C TYR A 939 18.12 28.77 -1.44
N GLY A 940 18.05 29.49 -2.57
CA GLY A 940 16.81 29.59 -3.36
C GLY A 940 16.34 28.23 -3.90
N PRO A 941 17.17 27.53 -4.72
CA PRO A 941 16.84 26.22 -5.26
C PRO A 941 16.49 25.16 -4.21
N LEU A 942 17.16 25.16 -3.05
CA LEU A 942 16.92 24.18 -1.97
C LEU A 942 15.44 24.13 -1.55
N GLY A 943 14.73 25.26 -1.60
CA GLY A 943 13.33 25.35 -1.22
C GLY A 943 13.06 24.91 0.23
N SER A 944 11.79 24.69 0.55
CA SER A 944 11.37 24.27 1.89
C SER A 944 11.59 22.78 2.17
N GLU A 945 11.79 21.95 1.15
CA GLU A 945 11.97 20.49 1.28
C GLU A 945 13.44 20.02 1.20
N GLY A 946 14.36 20.89 0.77
CA GLY A 946 15.75 20.56 0.54
C GLY A 946 15.97 19.75 -0.75
N GLN A 947 17.24 19.52 -1.12
CA GLN A 947 17.61 18.76 -2.31
C GLN A 947 18.74 17.75 -2.02
N SER A 948 18.79 16.65 -2.77
CA SER A 948 19.89 15.70 -2.66
C SER A 948 21.19 16.28 -3.20
N ALA A 949 22.26 16.14 -2.44
CA ALA A 949 23.62 16.38 -2.92
C ALA A 949 23.95 15.41 -4.07
N ALA A 950 24.82 15.83 -4.99
CA ALA A 950 25.28 14.98 -6.08
C ALA A 950 26.00 13.75 -5.49
N ARG A 951 25.67 12.55 -5.99
CA ARG A 951 26.45 11.36 -5.65
C ARG A 951 27.87 11.57 -6.19
N ALA A 952 28.88 11.46 -5.34
CA ALA A 952 30.25 11.36 -5.80
C ALA A 952 30.29 10.23 -6.86
N GLY A 953 30.77 10.55 -8.06
CA GLY A 953 30.77 9.62 -9.19
C GLY A 953 31.31 8.25 -8.78
N THR A 954 30.57 7.20 -9.15
CA THR A 954 31.02 5.81 -9.14
C THR A 954 32.32 5.63 -9.90
#